data_AF-A0AAE9EXX8-F1
#
_entry.id   AF-A0AAE9EXX8-F1
#
_cell.length_a   1.000
_cell.length_b   1.000
_cell.length_c   1.000
_cell.angle_alpha   90.00
_cell.angle_beta   90.00
_cell.angle_gamma   90.00
#
_symmetry.space_group_name_H-M   'P 1'
#
loop_
_entity.id
_entity.type
_entity.pdbx_description
1 polymer ?
#
loop_
_entity_poly.entity_id
_entity_poly.type
_entity_poly.pdbx_seq_one_letter_code
_entity_poly.pdbx_strand_id
1 'polypeptide(L)'
;MGYQKSKSAAVMLIFVFLCSINAILQDHVKPPIQDPRIVRNANQKSQDFLNHTSIVAHIANGISIQSGLMNGNMKIEDVVGELLNFGNVPFSDVAKFNPLSITSLTSKLKKMKSTLDSKLVDHEDQLLAWNDLIEQSKTVGDVENQQGSSKYFSDITTFHQEFNFGSLEAPGTYMHKAEEKLKYLEGEGTSDPSWLRITLSELTYLNAQLKGISDAIDVFEKSVKALNGYPSLREGPSVLEPVEKMIHLIEIRGSFQISFTDESKTAIGSSLKLVLELSADSKTVSKGIQTANDLSESISMPRIHQKKFTSGFMNGLSDLKLLEVESRDPWIAKMTGVEGDRLGNLANGLEPLFKVQEQLNGLDVKLKPISSRNIRLSMSNLQILSNYLSNLDSSSSEKVGSLLDELKKCNGKRTLLPNEYESSEKVVETAKKLKALSENANAALEGLDTTQIKATMDGVMKSLGFQDFESQAAKDIDSVMDNIKNKNGFKSIRETIKQLKTRFANIPKSLKDEVKTMIDDSTKLNIFSEEVGVHKCLQKLTDDSAKVSLGVLAAQKIRNLDSDEIKNVEKAVSAISQVSKGLSVLKNIPSTMNQGTKDVTTSINEFPDSIAQSKVIGQSVASLHNAYDLKRMESQIAQLSSVGPSVTSEIQKIQNPEELGAGGKSEETGRIGNS
;
A
#
# COMPACT_ATOMS: atom_id res chain seq x y z
N MET A 1 18.18 61.92 21.01
CA MET A 1 17.26 60.98 21.70
C MET A 1 16.35 60.14 20.78
N GLY A 2 16.34 60.35 19.45
CA GLY A 2 15.55 59.52 18.50
C GLY A 2 16.19 58.18 18.09
N TYR A 3 17.50 58.00 18.33
CA TYR A 3 18.30 56.86 17.86
C TYR A 3 18.18 55.58 18.73
N GLN A 4 17.63 55.69 19.95
CA GLN A 4 17.44 54.57 20.86
C GLN A 4 16.04 53.93 20.78
N LYS A 5 15.05 54.62 20.18
CA LYS A 5 13.66 54.13 20.08
C LYS A 5 13.42 53.15 18.93
N SER A 6 14.18 53.21 17.82
CA SER A 6 14.00 52.23 16.72
C SER A 6 14.57 50.86 17.05
N LYS A 7 15.67 50.78 17.83
CA LYS A 7 16.26 49.53 18.34
C LYS A 7 15.29 48.72 19.22
N SER A 8 14.35 49.40 19.88
CA SER A 8 13.41 48.78 20.82
C SER A 8 12.16 48.17 20.14
N ALA A 9 11.79 48.61 18.94
CA ALA A 9 10.51 48.24 18.32
C ALA A 9 10.55 46.86 17.64
N ALA A 10 11.64 46.52 16.94
CA ALA A 10 11.80 45.23 16.25
C ALA A 10 12.03 44.06 17.24
N VAL A 11 12.74 44.32 18.35
CA VAL A 11 12.94 43.35 19.43
C VAL A 11 11.64 43.17 20.24
N MET A 12 10.88 44.24 20.50
CA MET A 12 9.51 44.14 21.06
C MET A 12 8.56 43.33 20.17
N LEU A 13 8.64 43.51 18.85
CA LEU A 13 7.81 42.83 17.85
C LEU A 13 7.86 41.30 17.98
N ILE A 14 9.04 40.74 18.20
CA ILE A 14 9.25 39.29 18.29
C ILE A 14 8.97 38.79 19.71
N PHE A 15 9.30 39.57 20.74
CA PHE A 15 8.99 39.22 22.14
C PHE A 15 7.49 39.20 22.44
N VAL A 16 6.73 40.18 21.95
CA VAL A 16 5.26 40.24 22.10
C VAL A 16 4.58 39.09 21.34
N PHE A 17 5.13 38.69 20.20
CA PHE A 17 4.60 37.59 19.40
C PHE A 17 4.86 36.22 20.05
N LEU A 18 6.06 35.98 20.59
CA LEU A 18 6.40 34.76 21.33
C LEU A 18 5.56 34.60 22.61
N CYS A 19 5.28 35.69 23.33
CA CYS A 19 4.38 35.66 24.49
C CYS A 19 2.92 35.35 24.11
N SER A 20 2.47 35.77 22.93
CA SER A 20 1.10 35.53 22.45
C SER A 20 0.88 34.07 22.00
N ILE A 21 1.92 33.41 21.46
CA ILE A 21 1.88 31.99 21.07
C ILE A 21 1.72 31.07 22.30
N ASN A 22 2.36 31.41 23.43
CA ASN A 22 2.26 30.62 24.66
C ASN A 22 0.87 30.71 25.33
N ALA A 23 0.15 31.82 25.13
CA ALA A 23 -1.20 32.01 25.66
C ALA A 23 -2.28 31.27 24.86
N ILE A 24 -2.11 31.13 23.54
CA ILE A 24 -3.09 30.46 22.65
C ILE A 24 -3.03 28.93 22.78
N LEU A 25 -1.87 28.37 23.15
CA LEU A 25 -1.68 26.93 23.32
C LEU A 25 -2.23 26.36 24.64
N GLN A 26 -2.68 27.21 25.59
CA GLN A 26 -3.17 26.76 26.90
C GLN A 26 -4.70 26.68 27.03
N ASP A 27 -5.48 27.18 26.08
CA ASP A 27 -6.94 27.09 26.11
C ASP A 27 -7.45 25.78 25.45
N HIS A 28 -7.34 24.68 26.19
CA HIS A 28 -8.05 23.44 25.87
C HIS A 28 -9.48 23.48 26.41
N VAL A 29 -10.42 23.97 25.60
CA VAL A 29 -11.84 23.69 25.79
C VAL A 29 -12.32 22.79 24.65
N LYS A 30 -12.72 21.56 24.98
CA LYS A 30 -13.45 20.65 24.07
C LYS A 30 -14.68 21.37 23.51
N PRO A 31 -14.93 21.42 22.19
CA PRO A 31 -16.21 21.85 21.70
C PRO A 31 -17.16 20.65 21.51
N PRO A 32 -18.44 20.76 21.91
CA PRO A 32 -19.50 19.92 21.40
C PRO A 32 -19.80 20.29 19.94
N ILE A 33 -20.45 19.37 19.24
CA ILE A 33 -20.92 19.40 17.84
C ILE A 33 -21.16 20.83 17.31
N GLN A 34 -20.36 21.27 16.32
CA GLN A 34 -20.33 22.67 15.87
C GLN A 34 -21.17 22.95 14.61
N ASP A 35 -21.83 24.13 14.63
CA ASP A 35 -22.55 24.78 13.54
C ASP A 35 -21.62 25.08 12.32
N PRO A 36 -22.05 24.82 11.07
CA PRO A 36 -21.30 25.12 9.84
C PRO A 36 -20.81 26.59 9.71
N ARG A 37 -21.50 27.57 10.30
CA ARG A 37 -21.08 28.98 10.31
C ARG A 37 -19.90 29.23 11.25
N ILE A 38 -19.83 28.49 12.36
CA ILE A 38 -18.72 28.55 13.32
C ILE A 38 -17.46 27.93 12.70
N VAL A 39 -17.61 26.82 11.97
CA VAL A 39 -16.51 26.16 11.24
C VAL A 39 -15.93 27.06 10.16
N ARG A 40 -16.77 27.76 9.37
CA ARG A 40 -16.31 28.73 8.35
C ARG A 40 -15.56 29.92 8.96
N ASN A 41 -16.08 30.51 10.04
CA ASN A 41 -15.43 31.62 10.73
C ASN A 41 -14.13 31.20 11.43
N ALA A 42 -14.07 30.00 11.99
CA ALA A 42 -12.86 29.45 12.60
C ALA A 42 -11.78 29.19 11.54
N ASN A 43 -12.15 28.60 10.39
CA ASN A 43 -11.22 28.38 9.28
C ASN A 43 -10.67 29.70 8.72
N GLN A 44 -11.51 30.74 8.61
CA GLN A 44 -11.06 32.06 8.16
C GLN A 44 -10.07 32.70 9.14
N LYS A 45 -10.36 32.66 10.46
CA LYS A 45 -9.44 33.17 11.49
C LYS A 45 -8.12 32.38 11.56
N SER A 46 -8.17 31.06 11.38
CA SER A 46 -6.97 30.22 11.32
C SER A 46 -6.12 30.52 10.07
N GLN A 47 -6.75 30.77 8.93
CA GLN A 47 -6.06 31.19 7.71
C GLN A 47 -5.41 32.57 7.86
N ASP A 48 -6.12 33.54 8.47
CA ASP A 48 -5.58 34.87 8.73
C ASP A 48 -4.36 34.80 9.67
N PHE A 49 -4.42 33.96 10.71
CA PHE A 49 -3.29 33.71 11.60
C PHE A 49 -2.09 33.09 10.85
N LEU A 50 -2.33 32.09 10.00
CA LEU A 50 -1.29 31.50 9.14
C LEU A 50 -0.66 32.53 8.20
N ASN A 51 -1.45 33.41 7.61
CA ASN A 51 -0.96 34.44 6.70
C ASN A 51 -0.05 35.43 7.45
N HIS A 52 -0.51 35.96 8.60
CA HIS A 52 0.28 36.89 9.41
C HIS A 52 1.57 36.27 9.96
N THR A 53 1.51 35.01 10.42
CA THR A 53 2.70 34.29 10.88
C THR A 53 3.69 34.03 9.74
N SER A 54 3.19 33.78 8.53
CA SER A 54 4.02 33.64 7.31
C SER A 54 4.74 34.95 6.97
N ILE A 55 4.06 36.10 7.01
CA ILE A 55 4.68 37.42 6.81
C ILE A 55 5.85 37.62 7.78
N VAL A 56 5.66 37.31 9.07
CA VAL A 56 6.73 37.43 10.08
C VAL A 56 7.90 36.50 9.77
N ALA A 57 7.64 35.24 9.39
CA ALA A 57 8.68 34.30 8.99
C ALA A 57 9.46 34.76 7.76
N HIS A 58 8.76 35.29 6.74
CA HIS A 58 9.35 35.82 5.52
C HIS A 58 10.25 37.02 5.82
N ILE A 59 9.80 37.97 6.65
CA ILE A 59 10.60 39.15 7.03
C ILE A 59 11.84 38.73 7.82
N ALA A 60 11.68 37.92 8.87
CA ALA A 60 12.80 37.47 9.68
C ALA A 60 13.84 36.70 8.84
N ASN A 61 13.37 35.88 7.90
CA ASN A 61 14.25 35.11 7.02
C ASN A 61 14.90 35.97 5.93
N GLY A 62 14.18 36.94 5.37
CA GLY A 62 14.75 37.93 4.45
C GLY A 62 15.88 38.74 5.09
N ILE A 63 15.68 39.24 6.32
CA ILE A 63 16.72 39.96 7.08
C ILE A 63 17.93 39.05 7.33
N SER A 64 17.69 37.82 7.79
CA SER A 64 18.75 36.83 8.06
C SER A 64 19.58 36.51 6.81
N ILE A 65 18.93 36.26 5.67
CA ILE A 65 19.62 35.95 4.41
C ILE A 65 20.39 37.17 3.91
N GLN A 66 19.79 38.35 3.93
CA GLN A 66 20.45 39.58 3.50
C GLN A 66 21.70 39.87 4.34
N SER A 67 21.55 39.92 5.67
CA SER A 67 22.66 40.17 6.60
C SER A 67 23.73 39.07 6.49
N GLY A 68 23.31 37.81 6.39
CA GLY A 68 24.20 36.66 6.24
C GLY A 68 25.04 36.68 4.96
N LEU A 69 24.43 37.02 3.82
CA LEU A 69 25.14 37.14 2.54
C LEU A 69 26.06 38.36 2.50
N MET A 70 25.60 39.51 2.98
CA MET A 70 26.39 40.75 2.98
C MET A 70 27.62 40.67 3.88
N ASN A 71 27.49 40.03 5.05
CA ASN A 71 28.57 39.88 6.03
C ASN A 71 29.43 38.62 5.79
N GLY A 72 29.14 37.82 4.76
CA GLY A 72 29.90 36.60 4.43
C GLY A 72 29.65 35.40 5.35
N ASN A 73 28.66 35.47 6.25
CA ASN A 73 28.30 34.38 7.16
C ASN A 73 27.49 33.26 6.46
N MET A 74 26.93 33.53 5.27
CA MET A 74 26.25 32.54 4.43
C MET A 74 26.96 32.44 3.08
N LYS A 75 27.10 31.21 2.57
CA LYS A 75 27.58 30.98 1.21
C LYS A 75 26.44 31.19 0.23
N ILE A 76 26.70 31.90 -0.87
CA ILE A 76 25.69 32.17 -1.88
C ILE A 76 25.18 30.89 -2.54
N GLU A 77 26.04 29.90 -2.72
CA GLU A 77 25.69 28.60 -3.31
C GLU A 77 24.63 27.86 -2.48
N ASP A 78 24.76 27.90 -1.15
CA ASP A 78 23.82 27.23 -0.24
C ASP A 78 22.45 27.93 -0.26
N VAL A 79 22.46 29.27 -0.20
CA VAL A 79 21.21 30.07 -0.24
C VAL A 79 20.50 29.93 -1.58
N VAL A 80 21.23 30.01 -2.69
CA VAL A 80 20.65 29.86 -4.04
C VAL A 80 20.12 28.45 -4.25
N GLY A 81 20.86 27.42 -3.84
CA GLY A 81 20.40 26.04 -3.94
C GLY A 81 19.09 25.81 -3.18
N GLU A 82 18.96 26.39 -1.99
CA GLU A 82 17.71 26.32 -1.23
C GLU A 82 16.56 27.13 -1.86
N LEU A 83 16.81 28.36 -2.33
CA LEU A 83 15.79 29.21 -2.97
C LEU A 83 15.28 28.62 -4.30
N LEU A 84 16.16 27.97 -5.07
CA LEU A 84 15.80 27.28 -6.31
C LEU A 84 15.32 25.83 -6.08
N ASN A 85 15.18 25.41 -4.83
CA ASN A 85 14.67 24.09 -4.44
C ASN A 85 15.47 22.91 -5.03
N PHE A 86 16.81 22.95 -4.92
CA PHE A 86 17.67 21.82 -5.30
C PHE A 86 17.60 20.66 -4.29
N GLY A 87 17.09 20.90 -3.08
CA GLY A 87 16.98 19.91 -2.02
C GLY A 87 18.35 19.36 -1.64
N ASN A 88 18.53 18.05 -1.78
CA ASN A 88 19.78 17.38 -1.45
C ASN A 88 20.80 17.42 -2.61
N VAL A 89 20.43 17.93 -3.78
CA VAL A 89 21.34 18.02 -4.93
C VAL A 89 22.36 19.13 -4.69
N PRO A 90 23.68 18.84 -4.66
CA PRO A 90 24.68 19.87 -4.44
C PRO A 90 24.67 20.93 -5.54
N PHE A 91 24.84 22.20 -5.17
CA PHE A 91 24.97 23.31 -6.12
C PHE A 91 26.02 23.04 -7.21
N SER A 92 27.15 22.43 -6.82
CA SER A 92 28.24 22.10 -7.75
C SER A 92 27.86 21.08 -8.81
N ASP A 93 26.96 20.14 -8.49
CA ASP A 93 26.52 19.10 -9.43
C ASP A 93 25.57 19.71 -10.48
N VAL A 94 24.72 20.66 -10.10
CA VAL A 94 23.92 21.46 -11.05
C VAL A 94 24.80 22.38 -11.89
N ALA A 95 25.77 23.07 -11.27
CA ALA A 95 26.68 23.98 -11.97
C ALA A 95 27.62 23.28 -12.98
N LYS A 96 27.92 22.00 -12.77
CA LYS A 96 28.74 21.18 -13.67
C LYS A 96 27.92 20.22 -14.54
N PHE A 97 26.59 20.38 -14.56
CA PHE A 97 25.70 19.48 -15.26
C PHE A 97 26.02 19.42 -16.76
N ASN A 98 26.30 18.21 -17.27
CA ASN A 98 26.62 17.98 -18.67
C ASN A 98 25.42 17.37 -19.42
N PRO A 99 24.69 18.17 -20.22
CA PRO A 99 23.52 17.67 -20.95
C PRO A 99 23.89 16.79 -22.15
N LEU A 100 25.09 16.92 -22.70
CA LEU A 100 25.47 16.28 -23.96
C LEU A 100 25.47 14.76 -23.84
N SER A 101 26.00 14.24 -22.73
CA SER A 101 26.10 12.80 -22.53
C SER A 101 24.72 12.15 -22.35
N ILE A 102 23.79 12.79 -21.65
CA ILE A 102 22.41 12.30 -21.49
C ILE A 102 21.63 12.41 -22.81
N THR A 103 21.84 13.49 -23.56
CA THR A 103 21.23 13.68 -24.90
C THR A 103 21.75 12.63 -25.90
N SER A 104 23.03 12.28 -25.81
CA SER A 104 23.63 11.20 -26.60
C SER A 104 23.00 9.85 -26.26
N LEU A 105 22.89 9.51 -24.98
CA LEU A 105 22.25 8.26 -24.54
C LEU A 105 20.79 8.17 -24.99
N THR A 106 19.99 9.23 -24.78
CA THR A 106 18.58 9.27 -25.21
C THR A 106 18.42 9.14 -26.72
N SER A 107 19.33 9.72 -27.51
CA SER A 107 19.37 9.53 -28.97
C SER A 107 19.67 8.08 -29.35
N LYS A 108 20.64 7.44 -28.68
CA LYS A 108 20.95 6.02 -28.88
C LYS A 108 19.78 5.13 -28.48
N LEU A 109 19.09 5.43 -27.38
CA LEU A 109 17.88 4.71 -26.95
C LEU A 109 16.76 4.80 -27.98
N LYS A 110 16.49 5.98 -28.54
CA LYS A 110 15.50 6.16 -29.64
C LYS A 110 15.83 5.26 -30.83
N LYS A 111 17.10 5.24 -31.26
CA LYS A 111 17.55 4.40 -32.38
C LYS A 111 17.47 2.90 -32.05
N MET A 112 17.78 2.55 -30.81
CA MET A 112 17.78 1.16 -30.35
C MET A 112 16.35 0.60 -30.31
N LYS A 113 15.39 1.38 -29.82
CA LYS A 113 13.96 1.03 -29.80
C LYS A 113 13.46 0.50 -31.15
N SER A 114 13.85 1.14 -32.26
CA SER A 114 13.45 0.72 -33.61
C SER A 114 14.24 -0.47 -34.16
N THR A 115 15.37 -0.81 -33.56
CA THR A 115 16.26 -1.90 -34.03
C THR A 115 15.94 -3.23 -33.35
N LEU A 116 15.44 -3.20 -32.11
CA LEU A 116 15.09 -4.41 -31.36
C LEU A 116 13.89 -5.12 -31.99
N ASP A 117 14.04 -6.42 -32.27
CA ASP A 117 12.99 -7.22 -32.88
C ASP A 117 11.80 -7.38 -31.93
N SER A 118 10.61 -6.98 -32.38
CA SER A 118 9.36 -7.11 -31.62
C SER A 118 8.81 -8.52 -31.62
N LYS A 119 9.27 -9.40 -32.51
CA LYS A 119 8.85 -10.81 -32.60
C LYS A 119 9.46 -11.68 -31.50
N LEU A 120 10.46 -11.16 -30.78
CA LEU A 120 11.13 -11.88 -29.70
C LEU A 120 10.40 -11.81 -28.36
N VAL A 121 9.36 -10.98 -28.23
CA VAL A 121 8.69 -10.72 -26.94
C VAL A 121 8.26 -12.02 -26.26
N ASP A 122 7.57 -12.91 -26.96
CA ASP A 122 7.10 -14.17 -26.37
C ASP A 122 8.28 -15.08 -25.93
N HIS A 123 9.37 -15.12 -26.70
CA HIS A 123 10.56 -15.90 -26.36
C HIS A 123 11.30 -15.30 -25.15
N GLU A 124 11.38 -13.98 -25.09
CA GLU A 124 11.94 -13.22 -23.98
C GLU A 124 11.11 -13.45 -22.71
N ASP A 125 9.78 -13.37 -22.79
CA ASP A 125 8.88 -13.62 -21.65
C ASP A 125 9.02 -15.05 -21.13
N GLN A 126 9.10 -16.05 -22.02
CA GLN A 126 9.34 -17.41 -21.56
C GLN A 126 10.75 -17.60 -20.97
N LEU A 127 11.77 -16.90 -21.47
CA LEU A 127 13.10 -16.92 -20.86
C LEU A 127 13.06 -16.34 -19.43
N LEU A 128 12.34 -15.24 -19.23
CA LEU A 128 12.12 -14.66 -17.91
C LEU A 128 11.35 -15.62 -16.99
N ALA A 129 10.34 -16.31 -17.52
CA ALA A 129 9.59 -17.33 -16.77
C ALA A 129 10.46 -18.52 -16.37
N TRP A 130 11.41 -18.95 -17.23
CA TRP A 130 12.42 -19.94 -16.87
C TRP A 130 13.31 -19.47 -15.72
N ASN A 131 13.74 -18.21 -15.75
CA ASN A 131 14.52 -17.63 -14.67
C ASN A 131 13.75 -17.58 -13.35
N ASP A 132 12.48 -17.18 -13.40
CA ASP A 132 11.60 -17.18 -12.24
C ASP A 132 11.39 -18.60 -11.67
N LEU A 133 11.16 -19.59 -12.53
CA LEU A 133 11.08 -21.00 -12.13
C LEU A 133 12.37 -21.46 -11.43
N ILE A 134 13.55 -21.09 -11.96
CA ILE A 134 14.85 -21.38 -11.34
C ILE A 134 14.94 -20.78 -9.93
N GLU A 135 14.59 -19.50 -9.78
CA GLU A 135 14.62 -18.81 -8.49
C GLU A 135 13.64 -19.43 -7.48
N GLN A 136 12.39 -19.64 -7.87
CA GLN A 136 11.36 -20.25 -7.01
C GLN A 136 11.76 -21.66 -6.56
N SER A 137 12.38 -22.45 -7.45
CA SER A 137 12.81 -23.82 -7.14
C SER A 137 13.78 -23.92 -5.96
N LYS A 138 14.53 -22.86 -5.66
CA LYS A 138 15.47 -22.83 -4.52
C LYS A 138 14.76 -22.87 -3.17
N THR A 139 13.47 -22.55 -3.13
CA THR A 139 12.68 -22.37 -1.89
C THR A 139 11.70 -23.50 -1.61
N VAL A 140 11.66 -24.52 -2.47
CA VAL A 140 10.73 -25.66 -2.35
C VAL A 140 11.01 -26.49 -1.09
N GLY A 141 12.27 -26.51 -0.62
CA GLY A 141 12.66 -27.38 0.47
C GLY A 141 12.78 -28.84 0.02
N ASP A 142 12.78 -29.77 0.98
CA ASP A 142 12.96 -31.20 0.71
C ASP A 142 11.62 -31.93 0.59
N VAL A 143 11.13 -32.06 -0.64
CA VAL A 143 9.90 -32.81 -0.99
C VAL A 143 10.10 -34.32 -0.80
N GLU A 144 11.35 -34.80 -0.85
CA GLU A 144 11.68 -36.21 -0.71
C GLU A 144 11.87 -36.60 0.78
N ASN A 145 11.86 -35.64 1.71
CA ASN A 145 12.02 -35.90 3.14
C ASN A 145 10.78 -36.58 3.73
N GLN A 146 10.85 -37.91 3.83
CA GLN A 146 9.80 -38.76 4.38
C GLN A 146 9.69 -38.71 5.91
N GLN A 147 10.70 -38.18 6.62
CA GLN A 147 10.74 -38.30 8.08
C GLN A 147 9.78 -37.32 8.78
N GLY A 148 9.65 -36.09 8.27
CA GLY A 148 8.68 -35.11 8.79
C GLY A 148 7.23 -35.47 8.44
N SER A 149 7.00 -36.00 7.24
CA SER A 149 5.69 -36.43 6.76
C SER A 149 5.22 -37.72 7.44
N SER A 150 6.11 -38.68 7.74
CA SER A 150 5.72 -39.95 8.39
C SER A 150 5.11 -39.76 9.78
N LYS A 151 5.69 -38.89 10.62
CA LYS A 151 5.11 -38.57 11.94
C LYS A 151 3.75 -37.89 11.77
N TYR A 152 3.67 -36.90 10.88
CA TYR A 152 2.43 -36.20 10.60
C TYR A 152 1.30 -37.15 10.20
N PHE A 153 1.52 -38.02 9.21
CA PHE A 153 0.49 -38.97 8.76
C PHE A 153 0.17 -40.05 9.81
N SER A 154 1.11 -40.41 10.68
CA SER A 154 0.83 -41.25 11.85
C SER A 154 -0.14 -40.57 12.81
N ASP A 155 0.08 -39.29 13.13
CA ASP A 155 -0.82 -38.52 14.01
C ASP A 155 -2.20 -38.34 13.38
N ILE A 156 -2.27 -38.08 12.07
CA ILE A 156 -3.53 -38.01 11.32
C ILE A 156 -4.26 -39.37 11.32
N THR A 157 -3.52 -40.49 11.26
CA THR A 157 -4.11 -41.84 11.36
C THR A 157 -4.75 -42.07 12.72
N THR A 158 -4.05 -41.72 13.80
CA THR A 158 -4.59 -41.79 15.16
C THR A 158 -5.83 -40.90 15.30
N PHE A 159 -5.76 -39.66 14.80
CA PHE A 159 -6.90 -38.74 14.79
C PHE A 159 -8.10 -39.36 14.06
N HIS A 160 -7.92 -39.92 12.86
CA HIS A 160 -9.00 -40.55 12.11
C HIS A 160 -9.65 -41.74 12.85
N GLN A 161 -8.86 -42.53 13.58
CA GLN A 161 -9.34 -43.72 14.29
C GLN A 161 -10.05 -43.38 15.61
N GLU A 162 -9.54 -42.41 16.36
CA GLU A 162 -9.97 -42.13 17.73
C GLU A 162 -10.97 -40.97 17.83
N PHE A 163 -10.93 -40.01 16.90
CA PHE A 163 -11.77 -38.82 16.98
C PHE A 163 -13.20 -39.09 16.53
N ASN A 164 -14.17 -38.63 17.33
CA ASN A 164 -15.59 -38.74 17.00
C ASN A 164 -16.04 -37.59 16.08
N PHE A 165 -15.91 -37.75 14.76
CA PHE A 165 -16.31 -36.74 13.77
C PHE A 165 -17.79 -36.33 13.87
N GLY A 166 -18.69 -37.25 14.24
CA GLY A 166 -20.13 -36.95 14.34
C GLY A 166 -20.46 -35.90 15.41
N SER A 167 -19.57 -35.72 16.39
CA SER A 167 -19.72 -34.69 17.42
C SER A 167 -19.60 -33.26 16.88
N LEU A 168 -18.89 -33.05 15.77
CA LEU A 168 -18.72 -31.73 15.14
C LEU A 168 -20.00 -31.26 14.43
N GLU A 169 -20.77 -32.21 13.90
CA GLU A 169 -22.00 -31.95 13.13
C GLU A 169 -23.27 -31.96 14.01
N ALA A 170 -23.14 -32.41 15.27
CA ALA A 170 -24.27 -32.60 16.17
C ALA A 170 -25.06 -31.29 16.43
N PRO A 171 -24.45 -30.14 16.75
CA PRO A 171 -25.20 -28.90 16.98
C PRO A 171 -26.06 -28.51 15.78
N GLY A 172 -25.47 -28.56 14.57
CA GLY A 172 -26.15 -28.22 13.33
C GLY A 172 -27.36 -29.12 13.05
N THR A 173 -27.24 -30.42 13.36
CA THR A 173 -28.31 -31.40 13.17
C THR A 173 -29.51 -31.11 14.08
N TYR A 174 -29.29 -30.85 15.37
CA TYR A 174 -30.38 -30.54 16.31
C TYR A 174 -31.03 -29.18 16.00
N MET A 175 -30.23 -28.18 15.62
CA MET A 175 -30.74 -26.88 15.18
C MET A 175 -31.65 -27.01 13.95
N HIS A 176 -31.26 -27.83 12.98
CA HIS A 176 -32.08 -28.07 11.79
C HIS A 176 -33.42 -28.73 12.13
N LYS A 177 -33.41 -29.81 12.93
CA LYS A 177 -34.63 -30.49 13.37
C LYS A 177 -35.54 -29.59 14.19
N ALA A 178 -34.99 -28.75 15.06
CA ALA A 178 -35.76 -27.77 15.81
C ALA A 178 -36.46 -26.77 14.87
N GLU A 179 -35.75 -26.22 13.87
CA GLU A 179 -36.34 -25.30 12.88
C GLU A 179 -37.49 -25.93 12.08
N GLU A 180 -37.34 -27.19 11.65
CA GLU A 180 -38.42 -27.91 10.95
C GLU A 180 -39.69 -27.99 11.80
N LYS A 181 -39.52 -28.22 13.11
CA LYS A 181 -40.64 -28.37 14.04
C LYS A 181 -41.29 -27.04 14.41
N LEU A 182 -40.49 -26.00 14.57
CA LEU A 182 -41.01 -24.64 14.73
C LEU A 182 -41.90 -24.25 13.53
N LYS A 183 -41.45 -24.51 12.30
CA LYS A 183 -42.21 -24.24 11.08
C LYS A 183 -43.51 -25.06 11.00
N TYR A 184 -43.44 -26.34 11.35
CA TYR A 184 -44.61 -27.22 11.38
C TYR A 184 -45.69 -26.68 12.34
N LEU A 185 -45.31 -26.38 13.58
CA LEU A 185 -46.24 -25.92 14.62
C LEU A 185 -46.89 -24.56 14.30
N GLU A 186 -46.20 -23.69 13.54
CA GLU A 186 -46.78 -22.43 13.05
C GLU A 186 -47.80 -22.64 11.93
N GLY A 187 -47.62 -23.67 11.10
CA GLY A 187 -48.48 -23.99 9.96
C GLY A 187 -49.68 -24.89 10.27
N GLU A 188 -49.69 -25.54 11.44
CA GLU A 188 -50.67 -26.59 11.77
C GLU A 188 -52.10 -26.03 11.96
N GLY A 189 -53.10 -26.64 11.30
CA GLY A 189 -54.52 -26.32 11.48
C GLY A 189 -55.16 -27.07 12.66
N THR A 190 -56.23 -26.52 13.26
CA THR A 190 -56.95 -27.16 14.39
C THR A 190 -58.18 -27.98 13.94
N SER A 191 -58.36 -28.19 12.64
CA SER A 191 -59.56 -28.79 12.06
C SER A 191 -59.56 -30.33 12.05
N ASP A 192 -58.42 -30.98 12.31
CA ASP A 192 -58.30 -32.44 12.39
C ASP A 192 -58.75 -32.94 13.78
N PRO A 193 -59.64 -33.94 13.91
CA PRO A 193 -60.02 -34.52 15.22
C PRO A 193 -58.85 -35.00 16.09
N SER A 194 -57.70 -35.31 15.48
CA SER A 194 -56.47 -35.77 16.12
C SER A 194 -55.49 -34.62 16.44
N TRP A 195 -55.83 -33.37 16.12
CA TRP A 195 -54.91 -32.22 16.19
C TRP A 195 -54.24 -32.10 17.55
N LEU A 196 -55.00 -32.24 18.64
CA LEU A 196 -54.49 -32.12 20.00
C LEU A 196 -53.35 -33.11 20.27
N ARG A 197 -53.54 -34.37 19.88
CA ARG A 197 -52.54 -35.44 20.06
C ARG A 197 -51.29 -35.17 19.22
N ILE A 198 -51.49 -34.75 17.97
CA ILE A 198 -50.39 -34.47 17.03
C ILE A 198 -49.58 -33.27 17.53
N THR A 199 -50.23 -32.15 17.86
CA THR A 199 -49.58 -30.94 18.37
C THR A 199 -48.79 -31.21 19.66
N LEU A 200 -49.36 -31.95 20.62
CA LEU A 200 -48.65 -32.32 21.84
C LEU A 200 -47.41 -33.19 21.56
N SER A 201 -47.52 -34.14 20.63
CA SER A 201 -46.39 -34.96 20.18
C SER A 201 -45.29 -34.09 19.56
N GLU A 202 -45.66 -33.15 18.69
CA GLU A 202 -44.72 -32.27 17.99
C GLU A 202 -44.05 -31.26 18.93
N LEU A 203 -44.77 -30.72 19.91
CA LEU A 203 -44.19 -29.88 20.97
C LEU A 203 -43.25 -30.68 21.88
N THR A 204 -43.59 -31.94 22.19
CA THR A 204 -42.71 -32.83 22.95
C THR A 204 -41.42 -33.11 22.18
N TYR A 205 -41.54 -33.36 20.88
CA TYR A 205 -40.39 -33.55 20.00
C TYR A 205 -39.54 -32.27 19.89
N LEU A 206 -40.17 -31.10 19.72
CA LEU A 206 -39.49 -29.80 19.73
C LEU A 206 -38.72 -29.60 21.05
N ASN A 207 -39.35 -29.83 22.21
CA ASN A 207 -38.69 -29.73 23.51
C ASN A 207 -37.44 -30.62 23.58
N ALA A 208 -37.54 -31.86 23.09
CA ALA A 208 -36.41 -32.77 23.01
C ALA A 208 -35.31 -32.26 22.06
N GLN A 209 -35.65 -31.69 20.90
CA GLN A 209 -34.64 -31.13 19.99
C GLN A 209 -33.95 -29.90 20.59
N LEU A 210 -34.69 -29.03 21.28
CA LEU A 210 -34.14 -27.83 21.94
C LEU A 210 -33.17 -28.21 23.06
N LYS A 211 -33.54 -29.17 23.93
CA LYS A 211 -32.63 -29.74 24.94
C LYS A 211 -31.41 -30.39 24.27
N GLY A 212 -31.63 -31.11 23.16
CA GLY A 212 -30.58 -31.71 22.35
C GLY A 212 -29.58 -30.71 21.75
N ILE A 213 -29.99 -29.47 21.43
CA ILE A 213 -29.05 -28.42 20.99
C ILE A 213 -28.01 -28.14 22.09
N SER A 214 -28.46 -27.95 23.33
CA SER A 214 -27.57 -27.68 24.46
C SER A 214 -26.63 -28.86 24.74
N ASP A 215 -27.18 -30.07 24.77
CA ASP A 215 -26.36 -31.28 24.98
C ASP A 215 -25.35 -31.47 23.83
N ALA A 216 -25.73 -31.16 22.59
CA ALA A 216 -24.83 -31.23 21.44
C ALA A 216 -23.72 -30.18 21.49
N ILE A 217 -24.00 -28.98 22.02
CA ILE A 217 -22.97 -27.94 22.24
C ILE A 217 -21.98 -28.40 23.32
N ASP A 218 -22.44 -29.01 24.41
CA ASP A 218 -21.55 -29.57 25.45
C ASP A 218 -20.67 -30.69 24.90
N VAL A 219 -21.23 -31.55 24.03
CA VAL A 219 -20.47 -32.58 23.32
C VAL A 219 -19.46 -31.95 22.36
N PHE A 220 -19.86 -30.94 21.60
CA PHE A 220 -18.98 -30.20 20.70
C PHE A 220 -17.82 -29.55 21.47
N GLU A 221 -18.07 -28.93 22.63
CA GLU A 221 -17.04 -28.33 23.47
C GLU A 221 -15.98 -29.36 23.90
N LYS A 222 -16.42 -30.55 24.34
CA LYS A 222 -15.51 -31.66 24.66
C LYS A 222 -14.71 -32.10 23.45
N SER A 223 -15.33 -32.15 22.28
CA SER A 223 -14.66 -32.50 21.03
C SER A 223 -13.65 -31.45 20.59
N VAL A 224 -13.89 -30.15 20.79
CA VAL A 224 -12.90 -29.10 20.52
C VAL A 224 -11.70 -29.24 21.46
N LYS A 225 -11.92 -29.58 22.73
CA LYS A 225 -10.82 -29.88 23.66
C LYS A 225 -9.99 -31.08 23.19
N ALA A 226 -10.63 -32.14 22.73
CA ALA A 226 -9.94 -33.30 22.15
C ALA A 226 -9.19 -32.93 20.86
N LEU A 227 -9.82 -32.14 19.98
CA LEU A 227 -9.24 -31.65 18.73
C LEU A 227 -7.96 -30.83 18.97
N ASN A 228 -7.97 -29.97 20.01
CA ASN A 228 -6.80 -29.20 20.43
C ASN A 228 -5.65 -30.07 20.97
N GLY A 229 -5.92 -31.34 21.28
CA GLY A 229 -4.91 -32.34 21.62
C GLY A 229 -4.10 -32.87 20.44
N TYR A 230 -4.45 -32.50 19.20
CA TYR A 230 -3.74 -32.89 17.97
C TYR A 230 -3.06 -31.69 17.30
N PRO A 231 -1.85 -31.29 17.73
CA PRO A 231 -1.10 -30.18 17.12
C PRO A 231 -0.91 -30.33 15.61
N SER A 232 -0.72 -31.58 15.16
CA SER A 232 -0.46 -31.95 13.77
C SER A 232 -1.55 -31.42 12.82
N LEU A 233 -2.80 -31.28 13.27
CA LEU A 233 -3.87 -30.70 12.45
C LEU A 233 -3.58 -29.26 11.99
N ARG A 234 -2.87 -28.47 12.81
CA ARG A 234 -2.49 -27.09 12.50
C ARG A 234 -1.17 -27.02 11.73
N GLU A 235 -0.28 -27.98 11.96
CA GLU A 235 1.04 -28.04 11.33
C GLU A 235 1.01 -28.58 9.89
N GLY A 236 -0.06 -29.28 9.51
CA GLY A 236 -0.20 -29.94 8.21
C GLY A 236 0.19 -29.08 7.00
N PRO A 237 -0.33 -27.85 6.84
CA PRO A 237 0.07 -26.98 5.73
C PRO A 237 1.57 -26.66 5.70
N SER A 238 2.23 -26.50 6.84
CA SER A 238 3.67 -26.27 6.89
C SER A 238 4.47 -27.54 6.59
N VAL A 239 3.99 -28.71 7.03
CA VAL A 239 4.62 -30.01 6.73
C VAL A 239 4.55 -30.31 5.22
N LEU A 240 3.46 -29.94 4.56
CA LEU A 240 3.21 -30.21 3.15
C LEU A 240 3.53 -29.04 2.21
N GLU A 241 4.05 -27.93 2.74
CA GLU A 241 4.47 -26.77 1.94
C GLU A 241 5.43 -27.14 0.80
N PRO A 242 6.42 -28.04 0.98
CA PRO A 242 7.27 -28.49 -0.12
C PRO A 242 6.51 -29.17 -1.26
N VAL A 243 5.48 -29.97 -0.92
CA VAL A 243 4.64 -30.65 -1.90
C VAL A 243 3.81 -29.64 -2.68
N GLU A 244 3.17 -28.70 -1.98
CA GLU A 244 2.37 -27.64 -2.60
C GLU A 244 3.22 -26.80 -3.57
N LYS A 245 4.41 -26.37 -3.13
CA LYS A 245 5.34 -25.62 -3.98
C LYS A 245 5.77 -26.45 -5.19
N MET A 246 6.06 -27.73 -5.02
CA MET A 246 6.44 -28.59 -6.14
C MET A 246 5.33 -28.73 -7.18
N ILE A 247 4.08 -28.90 -6.76
CA ILE A 247 2.91 -28.91 -7.66
C ILE A 247 2.84 -27.59 -8.43
N HIS A 248 2.98 -26.46 -7.76
CA HIS A 248 2.99 -25.15 -8.41
C HIS A 248 4.10 -25.00 -9.46
N LEU A 249 5.31 -25.49 -9.18
CA LEU A 249 6.41 -25.45 -10.16
C LEU A 249 6.17 -26.37 -11.37
N ILE A 250 5.52 -27.52 -11.17
CA ILE A 250 5.11 -28.42 -12.25
C ILE A 250 4.12 -27.71 -13.19
N GLU A 251 3.14 -27.00 -12.62
CA GLU A 251 2.15 -26.22 -13.39
C GLU A 251 2.83 -25.11 -14.20
N ILE A 252 3.73 -24.34 -13.57
CA ILE A 252 4.51 -23.31 -14.26
C ILE A 252 5.30 -23.95 -15.41
N ARG A 253 6.05 -25.03 -15.15
CA ARG A 253 6.84 -25.70 -16.19
C ARG A 253 5.95 -26.24 -17.31
N GLY A 254 4.79 -26.78 -16.98
CA GLY A 254 3.79 -27.28 -17.94
C GLY A 254 3.22 -26.18 -18.84
N SER A 255 3.25 -24.92 -18.39
CA SER A 255 2.79 -23.77 -19.18
C SER A 255 3.78 -23.31 -20.25
N PHE A 256 5.03 -23.80 -20.23
CA PHE A 256 6.06 -23.38 -21.19
C PHE A 256 5.87 -24.08 -22.55
N GLN A 257 5.41 -23.31 -23.55
CA GLN A 257 5.04 -23.84 -24.88
C GLN A 257 6.04 -23.49 -25.99
N ILE A 258 6.92 -22.51 -25.78
CA ILE A 258 7.83 -22.00 -26.82
C ILE A 258 9.09 -22.84 -26.88
N SER A 259 9.44 -23.30 -28.08
CA SER A 259 10.72 -23.96 -28.34
C SER A 259 11.75 -22.95 -28.82
N PHE A 260 12.93 -22.92 -28.20
CA PHE A 260 14.03 -22.07 -28.64
C PHE A 260 14.77 -22.69 -29.84
N THR A 261 14.47 -22.22 -31.05
CA THR A 261 15.21 -22.57 -32.28
C THR A 261 16.56 -21.85 -32.34
N ASP A 262 17.48 -22.31 -33.19
CA ASP A 262 18.79 -21.66 -33.34
C ASP A 262 18.70 -20.22 -33.86
N GLU A 263 17.67 -19.93 -34.68
CA GLU A 263 17.34 -18.57 -35.11
C GLU A 263 16.94 -17.70 -33.92
N SER A 264 16.03 -18.19 -33.05
CA SER A 264 15.59 -17.44 -31.87
C SER A 264 16.73 -17.19 -30.88
N LYS A 265 17.61 -18.18 -30.65
CA LYS A 265 18.80 -18.05 -29.79
C LYS A 265 19.73 -16.95 -30.31
N THR A 266 20.00 -16.96 -31.62
CA THR A 266 20.86 -15.98 -32.27
C THR A 266 20.25 -14.58 -32.26
N ALA A 267 18.94 -14.47 -32.46
CA ALA A 267 18.22 -13.21 -32.43
C ALA A 267 18.20 -12.58 -31.02
N ILE A 268 17.98 -13.39 -29.97
CA ILE A 268 18.08 -12.94 -28.57
C ILE A 268 19.51 -12.50 -28.26
N GLY A 269 20.52 -13.34 -28.57
CA GLY A 269 21.93 -13.01 -28.35
C GLY A 269 22.36 -11.71 -29.05
N SER A 270 21.89 -11.49 -30.29
CA SER A 270 22.15 -10.27 -31.05
C SER A 270 21.47 -9.05 -30.42
N SER A 271 20.24 -9.20 -29.94
CA SER A 271 19.52 -8.14 -29.23
C SER A 271 20.23 -7.74 -27.93
N LEU A 272 20.71 -8.72 -27.16
CA LEU A 272 21.48 -8.46 -25.94
C LEU A 272 22.81 -7.78 -26.25
N LYS A 273 23.49 -8.17 -27.33
CA LYS A 273 24.72 -7.49 -27.77
C LYS A 273 24.49 -6.01 -28.06
N LEU A 274 23.40 -5.68 -28.77
CA LEU A 274 23.01 -4.30 -29.03
C LEU A 274 22.71 -3.52 -27.75
N VAL A 275 22.01 -4.14 -26.79
CA VAL A 275 21.72 -3.52 -25.50
C VAL A 275 23.00 -3.30 -24.69
N LEU A 276 23.97 -4.23 -24.73
CA LEU A 276 25.27 -4.12 -24.06
C LEU A 276 26.09 -2.91 -24.56
N GLU A 277 25.96 -2.52 -25.82
CA GLU A 277 26.62 -1.32 -26.36
C GLU A 277 26.22 -0.03 -25.61
N LEU A 278 25.04 -0.01 -24.98
CA LEU A 278 24.55 1.13 -24.18
C LEU A 278 25.01 1.08 -22.72
N SER A 279 25.56 -0.05 -22.24
CA SER A 279 25.93 -0.22 -20.84
C SER A 279 27.02 0.77 -20.41
N ALA A 280 28.07 0.91 -21.21
CA ALA A 280 29.19 1.81 -20.93
C ALA A 280 28.77 3.29 -20.92
N ASP A 281 27.90 3.68 -21.86
CA ASP A 281 27.34 5.03 -21.89
C ASP A 281 26.49 5.28 -20.63
N SER A 282 25.60 4.34 -20.30
CA SER A 282 24.72 4.42 -19.14
C SER A 282 25.51 4.57 -17.83
N LYS A 283 26.55 3.73 -17.62
CA LYS A 283 27.46 3.84 -16.46
C LYS A 283 28.08 5.23 -16.37
N THR A 284 28.57 5.74 -17.50
CA THR A 284 29.23 7.05 -17.58
C THR A 284 28.28 8.20 -17.21
N VAL A 285 27.00 8.11 -17.58
CA VAL A 285 26.02 9.20 -17.38
C VAL A 285 25.13 9.03 -16.15
N SER A 286 25.23 7.90 -15.45
CA SER A 286 24.41 7.54 -14.29
C SER A 286 24.27 8.67 -13.26
N LYS A 287 25.39 9.28 -12.84
CA LYS A 287 25.38 10.40 -11.89
C LYS A 287 24.59 11.62 -12.42
N GLY A 288 24.71 11.92 -13.72
CA GLY A 288 23.98 13.00 -14.36
C GLY A 288 22.48 12.75 -14.41
N ILE A 289 22.07 11.51 -14.72
CA ILE A 289 20.65 11.09 -14.69
C ILE A 289 20.10 11.18 -13.27
N GLN A 290 20.84 10.68 -12.27
CA GLN A 290 20.45 10.78 -10.87
C GLN A 290 20.29 12.24 -10.44
N THR A 291 21.26 13.10 -10.76
CA THR A 291 21.19 14.55 -10.46
C THR A 291 19.92 15.18 -11.04
N ALA A 292 19.57 14.85 -12.29
CA ALA A 292 18.38 15.38 -12.93
C ALA A 292 17.07 14.83 -12.35
N ASN A 293 17.05 13.54 -11.96
CA ASN A 293 15.91 12.92 -11.30
C ASN A 293 15.66 13.55 -9.93
N ASP A 294 16.69 13.60 -9.08
CA ASP A 294 16.60 14.11 -7.71
C ASP A 294 16.22 15.61 -7.71
N LEU A 295 16.69 16.36 -8.71
CA LEU A 295 16.32 17.77 -8.89
C LEU A 295 14.85 17.92 -9.32
N SER A 296 14.36 17.08 -10.24
CA SER A 296 12.95 17.08 -10.66
C SER A 296 12.02 16.72 -9.49
N GLU A 297 12.39 15.74 -8.67
CA GLU A 297 11.68 15.40 -7.44
C GLU A 297 11.67 16.56 -6.45
N SER A 298 12.83 17.16 -6.20
CA SER A 298 12.98 18.23 -5.22
C SER A 298 12.19 19.48 -5.55
N ILE A 299 12.23 19.91 -6.81
CA ILE A 299 11.49 21.08 -7.30
C ILE A 299 9.98 20.81 -7.30
N SER A 300 9.56 19.56 -7.52
CA SER A 300 8.14 19.18 -7.43
C SER A 300 7.60 19.25 -6.01
N MET A 301 8.46 19.07 -5.00
CA MET A 301 8.06 18.90 -3.59
C MET A 301 8.97 19.72 -2.66
N PRO A 302 9.02 21.05 -2.80
CA PRO A 302 10.02 21.90 -2.14
C PRO A 302 9.93 21.87 -0.60
N ARG A 303 8.75 21.58 -0.04
CA ARG A 303 8.49 21.55 1.40
C ARG A 303 9.00 20.31 2.13
N ILE A 304 9.36 19.25 1.40
CA ILE A 304 9.85 18.00 2.01
C ILE A 304 11.30 18.14 2.48
N HIS A 305 12.07 19.01 1.83
CA HIS A 305 13.49 19.16 2.12
C HIS A 305 13.72 20.12 3.29
N GLN A 306 14.60 19.72 4.20
CA GLN A 306 15.03 20.59 5.27
C GLN A 306 15.79 21.79 4.71
N LYS A 307 15.37 23.00 5.10
CA LYS A 307 16.05 24.25 4.77
C LYS A 307 16.93 24.66 5.94
N LYS A 308 18.21 24.95 5.69
CA LYS A 308 19.16 25.42 6.69
C LYS A 308 19.10 26.94 6.83
N PHE A 309 19.00 27.66 5.70
CA PHE A 309 19.08 29.11 5.66
C PHE A 309 17.75 29.78 5.26
N THR A 310 16.88 29.06 4.58
CA THR A 310 15.62 29.57 4.00
C THR A 310 14.37 28.99 4.67
N SER A 311 14.43 28.67 5.97
CA SER A 311 13.32 28.03 6.70
C SER A 311 12.04 28.86 6.76
N GLY A 312 12.11 30.18 6.53
CA GLY A 312 10.93 31.02 6.35
C GLY A 312 10.33 30.90 4.95
N PHE A 313 11.13 30.57 3.93
CA PHE A 313 10.73 30.46 2.53
C PHE A 313 10.56 29.00 2.10
N MET A 314 9.52 28.34 2.62
CA MET A 314 9.27 26.90 2.37
C MET A 314 9.07 26.53 0.89
N ASN A 315 8.55 27.45 0.07
CA ASN A 315 8.38 27.30 -1.37
C ASN A 315 9.54 27.94 -2.16
N GLY A 316 10.64 28.29 -1.48
CA GLY A 316 11.84 28.88 -2.06
C GLY A 316 11.59 30.29 -2.61
N LEU A 317 12.05 30.54 -3.84
CA LEU A 317 11.98 31.87 -4.47
C LEU A 317 10.56 32.43 -4.57
N SER A 318 9.54 31.58 -4.61
CA SER A 318 8.14 32.03 -4.64
C SER A 318 7.75 32.81 -3.38
N ASP A 319 8.20 32.36 -2.20
CA ASP A 319 7.94 33.06 -0.94
C ASP A 319 8.78 34.34 -0.84
N LEU A 320 10.00 34.33 -1.37
CA LEU A 320 10.82 35.55 -1.44
C LEU A 320 10.19 36.62 -2.34
N LYS A 321 9.47 36.24 -3.40
CA LYS A 321 8.70 37.18 -4.23
C LYS A 321 7.53 37.80 -3.45
N LEU A 322 6.90 37.04 -2.55
CA LEU A 322 5.81 37.56 -1.69
C LEU A 322 6.33 38.59 -0.70
N LEU A 323 7.52 38.38 -0.14
CA LEU A 323 8.14 39.28 0.84
C LEU A 323 8.18 40.75 0.37
N GLU A 324 8.37 41.00 -0.92
CA GLU A 324 8.39 42.37 -1.46
C GLU A 324 7.06 43.10 -1.23
N VAL A 325 5.93 42.41 -1.39
CA VAL A 325 4.60 42.98 -1.15
C VAL A 325 4.29 42.96 0.34
N GLU A 326 4.58 41.84 1.01
CA GLU A 326 4.30 41.65 2.44
C GLU A 326 5.06 42.64 3.33
N SER A 327 6.28 43.04 2.95
CA SER A 327 7.05 44.05 3.69
C SER A 327 6.39 45.44 3.70
N ARG A 328 5.36 45.64 2.88
CA ARG A 328 4.53 46.87 2.82
C ARG A 328 3.11 46.64 3.34
N ASP A 329 2.82 45.47 3.93
CA ASP A 329 1.48 45.12 4.36
C ASP A 329 0.98 46.07 5.47
N PRO A 330 -0.20 46.73 5.31
CA PRO A 330 -0.77 47.62 6.32
C PRO A 330 -0.98 46.97 7.70
N TRP A 331 -1.11 45.65 7.76
CA TRP A 331 -1.19 44.91 9.01
C TRP A 331 0.08 45.11 9.86
N ILE A 332 1.26 45.19 9.24
CA ILE A 332 2.52 45.45 9.94
C ILE A 332 2.47 46.83 10.61
N ALA A 333 1.91 47.84 9.92
CA ALA A 333 1.73 49.19 10.45
C ALA A 333 0.90 49.16 11.74
N LYS A 334 -0.22 48.45 11.67
CA LYS A 334 -1.17 48.28 12.77
C LYS A 334 -0.55 47.56 13.96
N MET A 335 0.28 46.55 13.72
CA MET A 335 0.94 45.79 14.77
C MET A 335 2.10 46.54 15.43
N THR A 336 2.82 47.35 14.65
CA THR A 336 4.05 48.04 15.12
C THR A 336 3.80 49.45 15.63
N GLY A 337 2.63 50.03 15.37
CA GLY A 337 2.35 51.44 15.64
C GLY A 337 3.17 52.40 14.76
N VAL A 338 3.69 51.92 13.63
CA VAL A 338 4.47 52.71 12.67
C VAL A 338 3.53 53.22 11.58
N GLU A 339 3.37 54.54 11.46
CA GLU A 339 2.49 55.17 10.47
C GLU A 339 3.20 55.45 9.14
N GLY A 340 2.43 55.38 8.03
CA GLY A 340 2.74 55.99 6.73
C GLY A 340 4.08 55.58 6.10
N ASP A 341 4.83 56.57 5.61
CA ASP A 341 6.07 56.46 4.80
C ASP A 341 7.17 55.58 5.44
N ARG A 342 7.07 55.30 6.74
CA ARG A 342 8.03 54.47 7.48
C ARG A 342 7.88 52.96 7.24
N LEU A 343 6.74 52.47 6.73
CA LEU A 343 6.66 51.07 6.26
C LEU A 343 7.50 50.85 4.99
N GLY A 344 7.60 51.87 4.13
CA GLY A 344 8.48 51.85 2.98
C GLY A 344 9.93 51.56 3.36
N ASN A 345 10.36 51.92 4.58
CA ASN A 345 11.72 51.66 5.05
C ASN A 345 12.04 50.17 5.20
N LEU A 346 11.08 49.31 5.55
CA LEU A 346 11.33 47.86 5.64
C LEU A 346 11.61 47.29 4.25
N ALA A 347 10.75 47.57 3.28
CA ALA A 347 10.94 47.17 1.89
C ALA A 347 12.23 47.78 1.29
N ASN A 348 12.47 49.08 1.51
CA ASN A 348 13.67 49.77 1.03
C ASN A 348 14.95 49.21 1.65
N GLY A 349 14.91 48.80 2.91
CA GLY A 349 16.06 48.20 3.57
C GLY A 349 16.36 46.77 3.09
N LEU A 350 15.35 46.05 2.59
CA LEU A 350 15.45 44.72 1.96
C LEU A 350 15.72 44.77 0.44
N GLU A 351 15.87 45.96 -0.14
CA GLU A 351 16.12 46.14 -1.58
C GLU A 351 17.30 45.31 -2.12
N PRO A 352 18.46 45.16 -1.44
CA PRO A 352 19.52 44.27 -1.91
C PRO A 352 19.07 42.83 -2.13
N LEU A 353 18.22 42.29 -1.24
CA LEU A 353 17.68 40.94 -1.38
C LEU A 353 16.68 40.83 -2.54
N PHE A 354 15.87 41.87 -2.78
CA PHE A 354 14.96 41.88 -3.93
C PHE A 354 15.72 41.87 -5.27
N LYS A 355 16.88 42.55 -5.35
CA LYS A 355 17.78 42.43 -6.52
C LYS A 355 18.31 41.01 -6.72
N VAL A 356 18.59 40.28 -5.64
CA VAL A 356 18.93 38.84 -5.73
C VAL A 356 17.76 38.04 -6.26
N GLN A 357 16.55 38.31 -5.76
CA GLN A 357 15.34 37.66 -6.25
C GLN A 357 15.15 37.88 -7.77
N GLU A 358 15.36 39.10 -8.26
CA GLU A 358 15.29 39.42 -9.70
C GLU A 358 16.29 38.61 -10.52
N GLN A 359 17.54 38.52 -10.06
CA GLN A 359 18.58 37.73 -10.73
C GLN A 359 18.25 36.23 -10.78
N LEU A 360 17.61 35.70 -9.74
CA LEU A 360 17.19 34.28 -9.67
C LEU A 360 15.91 33.99 -10.46
N ASN A 361 15.06 34.99 -10.71
CA ASN A 361 13.76 34.80 -11.36
C ASN A 361 13.89 34.13 -12.74
N GLY A 362 14.90 34.52 -13.52
CA GLY A 362 15.16 33.92 -14.83
C GLY A 362 15.56 32.44 -14.77
N LEU A 363 16.13 31.99 -13.65
CA LEU A 363 16.51 30.58 -13.44
C LEU A 363 15.33 29.76 -12.93
N ASP A 364 14.57 30.29 -11.96
CA ASP A 364 13.35 29.69 -11.43
C ASP A 364 12.32 29.40 -12.52
N VAL A 365 12.10 30.36 -13.43
CA VAL A 365 11.19 30.18 -14.57
C VAL A 365 11.62 29.02 -15.48
N LYS A 366 12.93 28.83 -15.69
CA LYS A 366 13.47 27.73 -16.51
C LYS A 366 13.30 26.36 -15.84
N LEU A 367 13.22 26.31 -14.51
CA LEU A 367 13.01 25.07 -13.75
C LEU A 367 11.54 24.67 -13.63
N LYS A 368 10.59 25.60 -13.83
CA LYS A 368 9.15 25.28 -13.73
C LYS A 368 8.68 24.07 -14.55
N PRO A 369 9.14 23.83 -15.80
CA PRO A 369 8.70 22.67 -16.55
C PRO A 369 9.01 21.33 -15.85
N ILE A 370 10.14 21.24 -15.13
CA ILE A 370 10.62 19.98 -14.55
C ILE A 370 9.91 19.55 -13.26
N SER A 371 9.01 20.38 -12.74
CA SER A 371 8.11 20.01 -11.63
C SER A 371 6.87 19.23 -12.09
N SER A 372 6.64 19.16 -13.41
CA SER A 372 5.48 18.45 -13.94
C SER A 372 5.56 16.94 -13.68
N ARG A 373 4.41 16.33 -13.33
CA ARG A 373 4.32 14.91 -13.00
C ARG A 373 4.88 14.03 -14.14
N ASN A 374 4.55 14.35 -15.38
CA ASN A 374 4.99 13.56 -16.53
C ASN A 374 6.52 13.59 -16.69
N ILE A 375 7.16 14.74 -16.53
CA ILE A 375 8.62 14.83 -16.59
C ILE A 375 9.27 14.05 -15.46
N ARG A 376 8.74 14.18 -14.23
CA ARG A 376 9.26 13.43 -13.08
C ARG A 376 9.19 11.92 -13.30
N LEU A 377 8.05 11.41 -13.79
CA LEU A 377 7.89 9.99 -14.11
C LEU A 377 8.87 9.55 -15.21
N SER A 378 9.02 10.34 -16.29
CA SER A 378 9.97 10.03 -17.37
C SER A 378 11.43 10.01 -16.88
N MET A 379 11.82 10.93 -15.99
CA MET A 379 13.15 10.95 -15.37
C MET A 379 13.40 9.72 -14.49
N SER A 380 12.41 9.33 -13.68
CA SER A 380 12.47 8.14 -12.84
C SER A 380 12.58 6.87 -13.68
N ASN A 381 11.77 6.75 -14.74
CA ASN A 381 11.82 5.62 -15.67
C ASN A 381 13.18 5.52 -16.37
N LEU A 382 13.77 6.65 -16.77
CA LEU A 382 15.13 6.67 -17.32
C LEU A 382 16.18 6.25 -16.29
N GLN A 383 16.06 6.68 -15.03
CA GLN A 383 16.97 6.26 -13.96
C GLN A 383 16.90 4.75 -13.72
N ILE A 384 15.68 4.19 -13.67
CA ILE A 384 15.46 2.74 -13.57
C ILE A 384 16.15 2.03 -14.74
N LEU A 385 15.88 2.45 -15.98
CA LEU A 385 16.51 1.85 -17.16
C LEU A 385 18.04 1.99 -17.13
N SER A 386 18.56 3.14 -16.71
CA SER A 386 20.01 3.35 -16.58
C SER A 386 20.63 2.40 -15.56
N ASN A 387 19.93 2.08 -14.48
CA ASN A 387 20.38 1.10 -13.50
C ASN A 387 20.42 -0.33 -14.09
N TYR A 388 19.39 -0.73 -14.85
CA TYR A 388 19.41 -2.02 -15.57
C TYR A 388 20.62 -2.10 -16.50
N LEU A 389 20.79 -1.09 -17.37
CA LEU A 389 21.90 -1.03 -18.33
C LEU A 389 23.27 -1.02 -17.65
N SER A 390 23.40 -0.34 -16.52
CA SER A 390 24.66 -0.25 -15.78
C SER A 390 25.03 -1.55 -15.07
N ASN A 391 24.06 -2.41 -14.77
CA ASN A 391 24.29 -3.68 -14.08
C ASN A 391 24.41 -4.88 -15.04
N LEU A 392 24.36 -4.67 -16.36
CA LEU A 392 24.54 -5.73 -17.33
C LEU A 392 25.93 -6.36 -17.26
N ASP A 393 25.96 -7.69 -17.25
CA ASP A 393 27.17 -8.49 -17.39
C ASP A 393 27.58 -8.57 -18.87
N SER A 394 28.86 -8.30 -19.16
CA SER A 394 29.38 -8.27 -20.54
C SER A 394 29.31 -9.63 -21.25
N SER A 395 29.22 -10.74 -20.52
CA SER A 395 29.08 -12.09 -21.07
C SER A 395 27.63 -12.51 -21.34
N SER A 396 26.65 -11.68 -20.98
CA SER A 396 25.22 -12.03 -21.10
C SER A 396 24.80 -12.43 -22.52
N SER A 397 25.27 -11.74 -23.56
CA SER A 397 24.93 -12.09 -24.95
C SER A 397 25.54 -13.43 -25.40
N GLU A 398 26.74 -13.76 -24.92
CA GLU A 398 27.47 -14.97 -25.30
C GLU A 398 26.87 -16.22 -24.61
N LYS A 399 26.30 -16.04 -23.42
CA LYS A 399 25.68 -17.10 -22.62
C LYS A 399 24.31 -17.55 -23.12
N VAL A 400 23.64 -16.79 -23.99
CA VAL A 400 22.28 -17.10 -24.46
C VAL A 400 22.19 -18.50 -25.07
N GLY A 401 23.11 -18.82 -25.99
CA GLY A 401 23.08 -20.12 -26.68
C GLY A 401 23.24 -21.30 -25.72
N SER A 402 24.30 -21.27 -24.90
CA SER A 402 24.56 -22.33 -23.92
C SER A 402 23.47 -22.45 -22.86
N LEU A 403 22.93 -21.32 -22.38
CA LEU A 403 21.83 -21.33 -21.41
C LEU A 403 20.60 -22.03 -21.98
N LEU A 404 20.17 -21.64 -23.18
CA LEU A 404 18.96 -22.20 -23.80
C LEU A 404 19.13 -23.69 -24.15
N ASP A 405 20.35 -24.12 -24.51
CA ASP A 405 20.66 -25.54 -24.71
C ASP A 405 20.61 -26.34 -23.39
N GLU A 406 21.18 -25.80 -22.30
CA GLU A 406 21.13 -26.46 -20.99
C GLU A 406 19.72 -26.47 -20.41
N LEU A 407 18.92 -25.42 -20.59
CA LEU A 407 17.50 -25.40 -20.23
C LEU A 407 16.75 -26.52 -20.95
N LYS A 408 16.99 -26.69 -22.25
CA LYS A 408 16.38 -27.79 -23.03
C LYS A 408 16.81 -29.17 -22.50
N LYS A 409 18.07 -29.34 -22.10
CA LYS A 409 18.56 -30.59 -21.50
C LYS A 409 17.90 -30.87 -20.15
N CYS A 410 17.82 -29.86 -19.27
CA CYS A 410 17.14 -29.99 -17.97
C CYS A 410 15.65 -30.30 -18.16
N ASN A 411 15.01 -29.70 -19.16
CA ASN A 411 13.61 -29.95 -19.51
C ASN A 411 13.40 -31.24 -20.34
N GLY A 412 14.42 -32.09 -20.48
CA GLY A 412 14.33 -33.34 -21.24
C GLY A 412 13.46 -34.42 -20.58
N LYS A 413 13.03 -34.20 -19.33
CA LYS A 413 12.11 -35.07 -18.61
C LYS A 413 10.66 -34.62 -18.83
N ARG A 414 9.76 -35.59 -18.94
CA ARG A 414 8.32 -35.35 -19.10
C ARG A 414 7.79 -34.54 -17.90
N THR A 415 6.90 -33.59 -18.16
CA THR A 415 6.13 -32.90 -17.11
C THR A 415 5.00 -33.79 -16.64
N LEU A 416 4.81 -33.87 -15.32
CA LEU A 416 3.68 -34.56 -14.72
C LEU A 416 2.37 -33.87 -15.15
N LEU A 417 1.39 -34.68 -15.53
CA LEU A 417 0.05 -34.22 -15.90
C LEU A 417 -0.81 -34.02 -14.64
N PRO A 418 -1.85 -33.15 -14.68
CA PRO A 418 -2.71 -32.89 -13.52
C PRO A 418 -3.25 -34.13 -12.83
N ASN A 419 -3.72 -35.12 -13.61
CA ASN A 419 -4.26 -36.37 -13.08
C ASN A 419 -3.24 -37.25 -12.34
N GLU A 420 -1.94 -36.97 -12.47
CA GLU A 420 -0.88 -37.75 -11.82
C GLU A 420 -0.53 -37.20 -10.43
N TYR A 421 -0.73 -35.91 -10.18
CA TYR A 421 -0.51 -35.28 -8.87
C TYR A 421 -1.79 -34.84 -8.16
N GLU A 422 -2.96 -35.04 -8.75
CA GLU A 422 -4.28 -34.73 -8.17
C GLU A 422 -4.46 -35.30 -6.75
N SER A 423 -3.99 -36.53 -6.50
CA SER A 423 -4.01 -37.12 -5.15
C SER A 423 -3.16 -36.31 -4.16
N SER A 424 -1.98 -35.86 -4.56
CA SER A 424 -1.08 -35.04 -3.72
C SER A 424 -1.68 -33.67 -3.43
N GLU A 425 -2.35 -33.07 -4.42
CA GLU A 425 -3.08 -31.82 -4.26
C GLU A 425 -4.21 -31.96 -3.24
N LYS A 426 -5.03 -33.00 -3.35
CA LYS A 426 -6.10 -33.29 -2.37
C LYS A 426 -5.56 -33.51 -0.96
N VAL A 427 -4.38 -34.12 -0.82
CA VAL A 427 -3.70 -34.27 0.47
C VAL A 427 -3.36 -32.90 1.09
N VAL A 428 -2.82 -31.98 0.29
CA VAL A 428 -2.53 -30.59 0.71
C VAL A 428 -3.82 -29.85 1.09
N GLU A 429 -4.86 -29.94 0.26
CA GLU A 429 -6.16 -29.30 0.52
C GLU A 429 -6.81 -29.83 1.80
N THR A 430 -6.77 -31.14 2.03
CA THR A 430 -7.32 -31.75 3.24
C THR A 430 -6.56 -31.30 4.47
N ALA A 431 -5.23 -31.17 4.41
CA ALA A 431 -4.45 -30.60 5.51
C ALA A 431 -4.86 -29.15 5.84
N LYS A 432 -5.13 -28.32 4.82
CA LYS A 432 -5.65 -26.95 5.01
C LYS A 432 -7.03 -26.96 5.65
N LYS A 433 -7.93 -27.86 5.22
CA LYS A 433 -9.25 -28.04 5.85
C LYS A 433 -9.15 -28.49 7.30
N LEU A 434 -8.21 -29.34 7.66
CA LEU A 434 -7.98 -29.78 9.04
C LEU A 434 -7.48 -28.64 9.94
N LYS A 435 -6.59 -27.79 9.43
CA LYS A 435 -6.18 -26.56 10.12
C LYS A 435 -7.38 -25.63 10.33
N ALA A 436 -8.14 -25.38 9.26
CA ALA A 436 -9.35 -24.55 9.31
C ALA A 436 -10.41 -25.12 10.26
N LEU A 437 -10.58 -26.44 10.32
CA LEU A 437 -11.45 -27.10 11.30
C LEU A 437 -11.03 -26.73 12.72
N SER A 438 -9.74 -26.85 13.06
CA SER A 438 -9.23 -26.50 14.39
C SER A 438 -9.51 -25.03 14.72
N GLU A 439 -9.23 -24.12 13.80
CA GLU A 439 -9.42 -22.69 13.99
C GLU A 439 -10.91 -22.32 14.12
N ASN A 440 -11.74 -22.78 13.20
CA ASN A 440 -13.18 -22.48 13.17
C ASN A 440 -13.92 -23.10 14.35
N ALA A 441 -13.54 -24.29 14.80
CA ALA A 441 -14.17 -24.94 15.95
C ALA A 441 -13.87 -24.21 17.27
N ASN A 442 -12.65 -23.68 17.43
CA ASN A 442 -12.32 -22.81 18.56
C ASN A 442 -13.09 -21.48 18.47
N ALA A 443 -13.13 -20.85 17.29
CA ALA A 443 -13.86 -19.60 17.08
C ALA A 443 -15.38 -19.73 17.34
N ALA A 444 -15.97 -20.89 17.01
CA ALA A 444 -17.39 -21.15 17.26
C ALA A 444 -17.76 -21.12 18.76
N LEU A 445 -16.82 -21.51 19.63
CA LEU A 445 -16.97 -21.50 21.10
C LEU A 445 -16.56 -20.17 21.74
N GLU A 446 -15.82 -19.32 21.02
CA GLU A 446 -15.34 -18.07 21.57
C GLU A 446 -16.50 -17.14 21.96
N GLY A 447 -16.53 -16.76 23.24
CA GLY A 447 -17.57 -15.92 23.82
C GLY A 447 -18.96 -16.57 23.86
N LEU A 448 -19.06 -17.90 23.72
CA LEU A 448 -20.32 -18.63 23.79
C LEU A 448 -20.66 -18.97 25.26
N ASP A 449 -21.77 -18.43 25.77
CA ASP A 449 -22.29 -18.80 27.09
C ASP A 449 -23.22 -20.02 26.98
N THR A 450 -22.65 -21.21 27.21
CA THR A 450 -23.39 -22.48 27.15
C THR A 450 -24.47 -22.60 28.23
N THR A 451 -24.28 -21.94 29.38
CA THR A 451 -25.26 -21.92 30.48
C THR A 451 -26.48 -21.08 30.09
N GLN A 452 -26.24 -19.91 29.50
CA GLN A 452 -27.31 -19.06 28.97
C GLN A 452 -28.09 -19.75 27.86
N ILE A 453 -27.40 -20.46 26.95
CA ILE A 453 -28.04 -21.22 25.88
C ILE A 453 -28.93 -22.30 26.47
N LYS A 454 -28.42 -23.10 27.42
CA LYS A 454 -29.22 -24.13 28.09
C LYS A 454 -30.44 -23.56 28.78
N ALA A 455 -30.29 -22.48 29.55
CA ALA A 455 -31.41 -21.81 30.20
C ALA A 455 -32.45 -21.29 29.18
N THR A 456 -31.97 -20.81 28.02
CA THR A 456 -32.85 -20.36 26.92
C THR A 456 -33.63 -21.53 26.33
N MET A 457 -32.98 -22.67 26.04
CA MET A 457 -33.62 -23.86 25.47
C MET A 457 -34.62 -24.50 26.44
N ASP A 458 -34.25 -24.66 27.72
CA ASP A 458 -35.12 -25.21 28.77
C ASP A 458 -36.32 -24.29 29.07
N GLY A 459 -36.14 -22.97 28.88
CA GLY A 459 -37.16 -21.96 29.15
C GLY A 459 -38.24 -21.83 28.07
N VAL A 460 -38.08 -22.44 26.89
CA VAL A 460 -38.99 -22.22 25.75
C VAL A 460 -40.43 -22.66 26.06
N MET A 461 -40.65 -23.84 26.64
CA MET A 461 -42.01 -24.30 26.93
C MET A 461 -42.72 -23.36 27.91
N LYS A 462 -42.00 -22.86 28.91
CA LYS A 462 -42.52 -21.88 29.85
C LYS A 462 -42.84 -20.53 29.19
N SER A 463 -41.98 -20.05 28.28
CA SER A 463 -42.20 -18.78 27.58
C SER A 463 -43.37 -18.82 26.61
N LEU A 464 -43.72 -20.01 26.11
CA LEU A 464 -44.93 -20.22 25.31
C LEU A 464 -46.23 -20.21 26.14
N GLY A 465 -46.14 -20.37 27.47
CA GLY A 465 -47.27 -20.27 28.39
C GLY A 465 -47.62 -21.56 29.15
N PHE A 466 -46.82 -22.63 29.04
CA PHE A 466 -47.04 -23.82 29.86
C PHE A 466 -46.70 -23.54 31.33
N GLN A 467 -47.61 -23.92 32.24
CA GLN A 467 -47.33 -23.91 33.68
C GLN A 467 -46.51 -25.13 34.11
N ASP A 468 -46.88 -26.30 33.61
CA ASP A 468 -46.16 -27.56 33.77
C ASP A 468 -46.30 -28.40 32.50
N PHE A 469 -45.32 -28.29 31.61
CA PHE A 469 -45.29 -29.00 30.35
C PHE A 469 -45.16 -30.52 30.53
N GLU A 470 -44.44 -30.98 31.55
CA GLU A 470 -44.12 -32.39 31.72
C GLU A 470 -45.30 -33.18 32.30
N SER A 471 -46.15 -32.56 33.14
CA SER A 471 -47.29 -33.25 33.76
C SER A 471 -48.67 -32.82 33.23
N GLN A 472 -48.82 -31.60 32.70
CA GLN A 472 -50.13 -30.98 32.45
C GLN A 472 -50.25 -30.23 31.11
N ALA A 473 -49.41 -30.53 30.11
CA ALA A 473 -49.41 -29.83 28.81
C ALA A 473 -50.79 -29.70 28.13
N ALA A 474 -51.67 -30.71 28.23
CA ALA A 474 -52.99 -30.65 27.59
C ALA A 474 -53.89 -29.51 28.13
N LYS A 475 -53.66 -29.03 29.37
CA LYS A 475 -54.49 -27.98 29.98
C LYS A 475 -54.22 -26.58 29.41
N ASP A 476 -52.98 -26.33 29.01
CA ASP A 476 -52.52 -24.99 28.58
C ASP A 476 -52.46 -24.85 27.04
N ILE A 477 -52.73 -25.94 26.31
CA ILE A 477 -52.44 -26.08 24.88
C ILE A 477 -53.14 -25.02 24.00
N ASP A 478 -54.40 -24.69 24.28
CA ASP A 478 -55.13 -23.68 23.51
C ASP A 478 -54.49 -22.29 23.64
N SER A 479 -54.10 -21.92 24.87
CA SER A 479 -53.41 -20.65 25.13
C SER A 479 -52.01 -20.63 24.53
N VAL A 480 -51.30 -21.77 24.56
CA VAL A 480 -49.97 -21.90 23.94
C VAL A 480 -50.04 -21.77 22.43
N MET A 481 -51.02 -22.40 21.78
CA MET A 481 -51.20 -22.31 20.34
C MET A 481 -51.61 -20.91 19.88
N ASP A 482 -52.40 -20.18 20.68
CA ASP A 482 -52.66 -18.76 20.46
C ASP A 482 -51.36 -17.93 20.54
N ASN A 483 -50.51 -18.18 21.53
CA ASN A 483 -49.22 -17.50 21.65
C ASN A 483 -48.28 -17.80 20.47
N ILE A 484 -48.26 -19.04 19.98
CA ILE A 484 -47.46 -19.44 18.81
C ILE A 484 -47.96 -18.72 17.55
N LYS A 485 -49.26 -18.82 17.23
CA LYS A 485 -49.84 -18.35 15.96
C LYS A 485 -50.04 -16.84 15.90
N ASN A 486 -50.53 -16.25 16.99
CA ASN A 486 -51.01 -14.87 17.00
C ASN A 486 -50.05 -13.91 17.73
N LYS A 487 -49.08 -14.41 18.51
CA LYS A 487 -48.16 -13.57 19.29
C LYS A 487 -46.67 -13.80 19.00
N ASN A 488 -46.34 -14.47 17.90
CA ASN A 488 -44.96 -14.78 17.51
C ASN A 488 -44.16 -15.52 18.60
N GLY A 489 -44.77 -16.49 19.27
CA GLY A 489 -44.18 -17.21 20.41
C GLY A 489 -42.79 -17.81 20.14
N PHE A 490 -42.46 -18.12 18.88
CA PHE A 490 -41.16 -18.67 18.48
C PHE A 490 -40.11 -17.65 18.03
N LYS A 491 -40.42 -16.34 18.03
CA LYS A 491 -39.50 -15.31 17.53
C LYS A 491 -38.13 -15.37 18.22
N SER A 492 -38.11 -15.39 19.55
CA SER A 492 -36.87 -15.38 20.33
C SER A 492 -36.03 -16.63 20.06
N ILE A 493 -36.63 -17.82 20.06
CA ILE A 493 -35.89 -19.07 19.85
C ILE A 493 -35.35 -19.17 18.41
N ARG A 494 -36.09 -18.66 17.42
CA ARG A 494 -35.62 -18.58 16.03
C ARG A 494 -34.40 -17.67 15.89
N GLU A 495 -34.41 -16.52 16.55
CA GLU A 495 -33.27 -15.60 16.57
C GLU A 495 -32.05 -16.26 17.23
N THR A 496 -32.23 -16.96 18.35
CA THR A 496 -31.16 -17.75 19.00
C THR A 496 -30.61 -18.84 18.10
N ILE A 497 -31.46 -19.69 17.49
CA ILE A 497 -31.02 -20.74 16.57
C ILE A 497 -30.28 -20.15 15.37
N LYS A 498 -30.77 -19.04 14.81
CA LYS A 498 -30.10 -18.34 13.71
C LYS A 498 -28.69 -17.88 14.10
N GLN A 499 -28.54 -17.27 15.27
CA GLN A 499 -27.23 -16.84 15.77
C GLN A 499 -26.26 -18.03 15.96
N LEU A 500 -26.75 -19.13 16.54
CA LEU A 500 -25.95 -20.36 16.70
C LEU A 500 -25.56 -20.93 15.32
N LYS A 501 -26.49 -21.04 14.38
CA LYS A 501 -26.18 -21.51 13.02
C LYS A 501 -25.10 -20.67 12.34
N THR A 502 -25.14 -19.35 12.48
CA THR A 502 -24.07 -18.48 11.95
C THR A 502 -22.71 -18.81 12.58
N ARG A 503 -22.66 -19.06 13.89
CA ARG A 503 -21.41 -19.42 14.59
C ARG A 503 -20.84 -20.76 14.11
N PHE A 504 -21.68 -21.75 13.87
CA PHE A 504 -21.25 -23.09 13.45
C PHE A 504 -21.20 -23.28 11.92
N ALA A 505 -21.46 -22.24 11.13
CA ALA A 505 -21.57 -22.35 9.67
C ALA A 505 -20.26 -22.77 8.98
N ASN A 506 -19.11 -22.36 9.53
CA ASN A 506 -17.80 -22.56 8.92
C ASN A 506 -17.11 -23.86 9.37
N ILE A 507 -17.79 -24.72 10.12
CA ILE A 507 -17.26 -26.04 10.47
C ILE A 507 -17.31 -26.94 9.23
N PRO A 508 -16.17 -27.43 8.72
CA PRO A 508 -16.18 -28.31 7.55
C PRO A 508 -16.95 -29.60 7.85
N LYS A 509 -17.75 -30.05 6.88
CA LYS A 509 -18.60 -31.24 7.00
C LYS A 509 -17.94 -32.44 6.33
N SER A 510 -18.34 -33.65 6.74
CA SER A 510 -17.98 -34.90 6.05
C SER A 510 -16.47 -35.16 5.92
N LEU A 511 -15.66 -34.62 6.84
CA LEU A 511 -14.19 -34.73 6.77
C LEU A 511 -13.66 -36.14 6.99
N LYS A 512 -14.42 -37.05 7.60
CA LYS A 512 -13.92 -38.38 7.96
C LYS A 512 -13.41 -39.15 6.75
N ASP A 513 -14.18 -39.15 5.66
CA ASP A 513 -13.82 -39.86 4.43
C ASP A 513 -12.68 -39.15 3.69
N GLU A 514 -12.67 -37.80 3.68
CA GLU A 514 -11.56 -37.02 3.11
C GLU A 514 -10.23 -37.30 3.83
N VAL A 515 -10.25 -37.34 5.17
CA VAL A 515 -9.08 -37.67 5.99
C VAL A 515 -8.62 -39.10 5.72
N LYS A 516 -9.55 -40.04 5.54
CA LYS A 516 -9.20 -41.40 5.14
C LYS A 516 -8.50 -41.42 3.78
N THR A 517 -9.05 -40.75 2.78
CA THR A 517 -8.43 -40.64 1.45
C THR A 517 -7.04 -40.02 1.53
N MET A 518 -6.87 -38.96 2.33
CA MET A 518 -5.57 -38.33 2.58
C MET A 518 -4.54 -39.31 3.16
N ILE A 519 -4.94 -40.16 4.11
CA ILE A 519 -4.06 -41.19 4.69
C ILE A 519 -3.67 -42.21 3.61
N ASP A 520 -4.65 -42.70 2.84
CA ASP A 520 -4.43 -43.70 1.79
C ASP A 520 -3.49 -43.15 0.68
N ASP A 521 -3.68 -41.88 0.32
CA ASP A 521 -2.90 -41.19 -0.72
C ASP A 521 -1.54 -40.67 -0.25
N SER A 522 -1.24 -40.67 1.05
CA SER A 522 0.05 -40.21 1.60
C SER A 522 1.27 -40.93 1.00
N THR A 523 1.10 -42.19 0.59
CA THR A 523 2.14 -42.99 -0.06
C THR A 523 2.50 -42.54 -1.47
N LYS A 524 1.62 -41.75 -2.11
CA LYS A 524 1.78 -41.24 -3.48
C LYS A 524 2.56 -39.92 -3.54
N LEU A 525 2.99 -39.36 -2.41
CA LEU A 525 3.78 -38.12 -2.39
C LEU A 525 5.20 -38.29 -2.95
N ASN A 526 5.64 -39.52 -3.24
CA ASN A 526 6.96 -39.81 -3.83
C ASN A 526 7.03 -39.65 -5.35
N ILE A 527 5.93 -39.28 -6.02
CA ILE A 527 5.87 -39.14 -7.49
C ILE A 527 6.78 -38.02 -8.04
N PHE A 528 7.25 -37.11 -7.18
CA PHE A 528 7.97 -35.91 -7.59
C PHE A 528 9.47 -36.10 -7.86
N SER A 529 10.04 -37.30 -7.68
CA SER A 529 11.50 -37.49 -7.81
C SER A 529 12.07 -37.10 -9.19
N GLU A 530 11.32 -37.31 -10.29
CA GLU A 530 11.75 -36.84 -11.61
C GLU A 530 11.80 -35.31 -11.68
N GLU A 531 10.78 -34.64 -11.14
CA GLU A 531 10.68 -33.19 -11.10
C GLU A 531 11.77 -32.56 -10.21
N VAL A 532 12.06 -33.18 -9.06
CA VAL A 532 13.18 -32.80 -8.20
C VAL A 532 14.49 -32.85 -8.98
N GLY A 533 14.69 -33.86 -9.83
CA GLY A 533 15.84 -33.96 -10.72
C GLY A 533 15.91 -32.81 -11.74
N VAL A 534 14.77 -32.42 -12.32
CA VAL A 534 14.65 -31.27 -13.23
C VAL A 534 15.07 -29.98 -12.52
N HIS A 535 14.51 -29.70 -11.34
CA HIS A 535 14.84 -28.48 -10.61
C HIS A 535 16.29 -28.44 -10.12
N LYS A 536 16.85 -29.57 -9.66
CA LYS A 536 18.29 -29.68 -9.33
C LYS A 536 19.18 -29.41 -10.55
N CYS A 537 18.73 -29.74 -11.76
CA CYS A 537 19.43 -29.39 -12.99
C CYS A 537 19.33 -27.88 -13.27
N LEU A 538 18.11 -27.33 -13.23
CA LEU A 538 17.82 -25.92 -13.49
C LEU A 538 18.57 -24.98 -12.52
N GLN A 539 18.67 -25.33 -11.24
CA GLN A 539 19.37 -24.52 -10.23
C GLN A 539 20.84 -24.28 -10.55
N LYS A 540 21.50 -25.17 -11.30
CA LYS A 540 22.89 -24.98 -11.75
C LYS A 540 23.03 -23.85 -12.76
N LEU A 541 21.93 -23.40 -13.37
CA LEU A 541 21.88 -22.36 -14.38
C LEU A 541 21.56 -20.98 -13.79
N THR A 542 21.41 -20.86 -12.46
CA THR A 542 21.06 -19.63 -11.74
C THR A 542 21.81 -18.41 -12.25
N ASP A 543 23.14 -18.44 -12.23
CA ASP A 543 23.96 -17.26 -12.53
C ASP A 543 23.81 -16.83 -13.99
N ASP A 544 23.82 -17.79 -14.90
CA ASP A 544 23.72 -17.53 -16.34
C ASP A 544 22.33 -17.06 -16.72
N SER A 545 21.30 -17.68 -16.13
CA SER A 545 19.90 -17.28 -16.28
C SER A 545 19.67 -15.87 -15.80
N ALA A 546 20.17 -15.51 -14.61
CA ALA A 546 20.01 -14.16 -14.05
C ALA A 546 20.68 -13.10 -14.93
N LYS A 547 21.89 -13.37 -15.44
CA LYS A 547 22.63 -12.47 -16.34
C LYS A 547 21.90 -12.24 -17.65
N VAL A 548 21.43 -13.31 -18.30
CA VAL A 548 20.70 -13.22 -19.56
C VAL A 548 19.35 -12.51 -19.35
N SER A 549 18.64 -12.86 -18.28
CA SER A 549 17.33 -12.27 -17.94
C SER A 549 17.42 -10.77 -17.70
N LEU A 550 18.47 -10.28 -17.03
CA LEU A 550 18.68 -8.85 -16.85
C LEU A 550 18.87 -8.12 -18.20
N GLY A 551 19.58 -8.74 -19.15
CA GLY A 551 19.72 -8.25 -20.52
C GLY A 551 18.40 -8.22 -21.28
N VAL A 552 17.60 -9.28 -21.15
CA VAL A 552 16.25 -9.36 -21.73
C VAL A 552 15.33 -8.28 -21.16
N LEU A 553 15.30 -8.07 -19.84
CA LEU A 553 14.51 -7.01 -19.20
C LEU A 553 14.93 -5.62 -19.69
N ALA A 554 16.23 -5.37 -19.87
CA ALA A 554 16.71 -4.12 -20.43
C ALA A 554 16.26 -3.95 -21.90
N ALA A 555 16.32 -5.01 -22.71
CA ALA A 555 15.83 -4.99 -24.09
C ALA A 555 14.32 -4.67 -24.15
N GLN A 556 13.50 -5.35 -23.35
CA GLN A 556 12.05 -5.10 -23.26
C GLN A 556 11.76 -3.66 -22.84
N LYS A 557 12.45 -3.14 -21.83
CA LYS A 557 12.28 -1.75 -21.39
C LYS A 557 12.63 -0.75 -22.49
N ILE A 558 13.73 -0.98 -23.23
CA ILE A 558 14.11 -0.12 -24.37
C ILE A 558 13.05 -0.17 -25.47
N ARG A 559 12.57 -1.37 -25.83
CA ARG A 559 11.53 -1.57 -26.84
C ARG A 559 10.24 -0.83 -26.48
N ASN A 560 9.88 -0.85 -25.20
CA ASN A 560 8.66 -0.25 -24.67
C ASN A 560 8.80 1.24 -24.28
N LEU A 561 9.97 1.88 -24.47
CA LEU A 561 10.16 3.30 -24.18
C LEU A 561 9.16 4.17 -24.94
N ASP A 562 8.41 5.00 -24.23
CA ASP A 562 7.52 5.96 -24.88
C ASP A 562 8.34 7.11 -25.50
N SER A 563 8.00 7.50 -26.74
CA SER A 563 8.63 8.63 -27.40
C SER A 563 8.40 9.93 -26.65
N ASP A 564 7.26 10.09 -25.98
CA ASP A 564 6.96 11.26 -25.18
C ASP A 564 7.74 11.27 -23.86
N GLU A 565 8.05 10.11 -23.28
CA GLU A 565 8.97 10.02 -22.14
C GLU A 565 10.36 10.53 -22.50
N ILE A 566 10.90 10.13 -23.65
CA ILE A 566 12.24 10.59 -24.06
C ILE A 566 12.24 12.11 -24.32
N LYS A 567 11.18 12.65 -24.96
CA LYS A 567 11.04 14.11 -25.13
C LYS A 567 10.97 14.84 -23.79
N ASN A 568 10.30 14.26 -22.80
CA ASN A 568 10.19 14.81 -21.45
C ASN A 568 11.55 14.85 -20.74
N VAL A 569 12.36 13.78 -20.87
CA VAL A 569 13.75 13.78 -20.41
C VAL A 569 14.56 14.89 -21.10
N GLU A 570 14.48 14.99 -22.42
CA GLU A 570 15.22 16.01 -23.19
C GLU A 570 14.85 17.43 -22.75
N LYS A 571 13.56 17.70 -22.50
CA LYS A 571 13.09 18.97 -21.92
C LYS A 571 13.71 19.22 -20.55
N ALA A 572 13.75 18.21 -19.69
CA ALA A 572 14.33 18.34 -18.35
C ALA A 572 15.83 18.63 -18.40
N VAL A 573 16.58 17.86 -19.18
CA VAL A 573 18.02 18.03 -19.39
C VAL A 573 18.33 19.42 -19.95
N SER A 574 17.52 19.90 -20.89
CA SER A 574 17.65 21.25 -21.46
C SER A 574 17.40 22.34 -20.40
N ALA A 575 16.32 22.23 -19.62
CA ALA A 575 16.01 23.17 -18.55
C ALA A 575 17.15 23.27 -17.52
N ILE A 576 17.66 22.12 -17.05
CA ILE A 576 18.76 22.06 -16.09
C ILE A 576 20.04 22.66 -16.69
N SER A 577 20.33 22.39 -17.96
CA SER A 577 21.49 23.00 -18.64
C SER A 577 21.39 24.52 -18.73
N GLN A 578 20.21 25.06 -19.03
CA GLN A 578 20.02 26.51 -19.10
C GLN A 578 20.20 27.19 -17.73
N VAL A 579 19.87 26.49 -16.66
CA VAL A 579 20.07 26.95 -15.28
C VAL A 579 21.55 26.88 -14.92
N SER A 580 22.20 25.74 -15.19
CA SER A 580 23.63 25.52 -14.99
C SER A 580 24.49 26.65 -15.57
N LYS A 581 24.20 27.09 -16.81
CA LYS A 581 24.89 28.22 -17.46
C LYS A 581 24.73 29.54 -16.70
N GLY A 582 23.55 29.78 -16.11
CA GLY A 582 23.24 31.02 -15.39
C GLY A 582 23.78 31.06 -13.95
N LEU A 583 24.09 29.91 -13.34
CA LEU A 583 24.60 29.85 -11.96
C LEU A 583 25.97 30.52 -11.78
N SER A 584 26.79 30.58 -12.84
CA SER A 584 28.14 31.18 -12.78
C SER A 584 28.11 32.68 -12.44
N VAL A 585 27.10 33.40 -12.93
CA VAL A 585 26.94 34.85 -12.74
C VAL A 585 26.58 35.21 -11.29
N LEU A 586 25.98 34.26 -10.56
CA LEU A 586 25.45 34.48 -9.21
C LEU A 586 26.54 34.62 -8.14
N LYS A 587 27.79 34.21 -8.43
CA LYS A 587 28.91 34.37 -7.48
C LYS A 587 29.20 35.83 -7.11
N ASN A 588 28.78 36.77 -7.95
CA ASN A 588 28.98 38.20 -7.74
C ASN A 588 27.89 38.84 -6.87
N ILE A 589 26.86 38.09 -6.46
CA ILE A 589 25.75 38.59 -5.62
C ILE A 589 26.24 39.26 -4.33
N PRO A 590 27.08 38.62 -3.49
CA PRO A 590 27.51 39.25 -2.23
C PRO A 590 28.22 40.59 -2.44
N SER A 591 28.98 40.72 -3.53
CA SER A 591 29.65 41.98 -3.88
C SER A 591 28.64 43.05 -4.33
N THR A 592 27.66 42.69 -5.15
CA THR A 592 26.62 43.62 -5.63
C THR A 592 25.66 44.07 -4.53
N MET A 593 25.37 43.21 -3.54
CA MET A 593 24.54 43.58 -2.38
C MET A 593 25.19 44.64 -1.47
N ASN A 594 26.52 44.70 -1.45
CA ASN A 594 27.28 45.66 -0.66
C ASN A 594 27.52 47.01 -1.39
N GLN A 595 27.08 47.16 -2.65
CA GLN A 595 27.24 48.40 -3.41
C GLN A 595 26.07 49.36 -3.15
N GLY A 596 26.39 50.60 -2.74
CA GLY A 596 25.38 51.66 -2.58
C GLY A 596 24.41 51.43 -1.41
N THR A 597 24.88 50.77 -0.34
CA THR A 597 24.08 50.39 0.84
C THR A 597 23.46 51.62 1.51
N LYS A 598 22.14 51.62 1.68
CA LYS A 598 21.40 52.70 2.37
C LYS A 598 21.52 52.52 3.90
N ASP A 599 21.45 53.61 4.65
CA ASP A 599 21.49 53.57 6.13
C ASP A 599 20.41 52.66 6.74
N VAL A 600 19.24 52.59 6.09
CA VAL A 600 18.13 51.73 6.49
C VAL A 600 18.49 50.24 6.31
N THR A 601 19.20 49.88 5.24
CA THR A 601 19.71 48.52 5.01
C THR A 601 20.71 48.12 6.11
N THR A 602 21.66 49.01 6.44
CA THR A 602 22.62 48.76 7.52
C THR A 602 21.91 48.56 8.85
N SER A 603 20.91 49.39 9.16
CA SER A 603 20.12 49.31 10.39
C SER A 603 19.34 48.00 10.52
N ILE A 604 18.75 47.50 9.44
CA ILE A 604 18.04 46.22 9.42
C ILE A 604 19.01 45.04 9.59
N ASN A 605 20.21 45.13 9.02
CA ASN A 605 21.22 44.08 9.12
C ASN A 605 21.82 43.95 10.53
N GLU A 606 21.67 44.94 11.41
CA GLU A 606 22.04 44.90 12.84
C GLU A 606 21.09 44.04 13.70
N PHE A 607 20.07 43.40 13.10
CA PHE A 607 19.14 42.55 13.83
C PHE A 607 19.88 41.39 14.55
N PRO A 608 19.85 41.35 15.90
CA PRO A 608 20.69 40.43 16.66
C PRO A 608 20.25 38.98 16.48
N ASP A 609 21.23 38.07 16.39
CA ASP A 609 21.01 36.62 16.22
C ASP A 609 20.05 36.26 15.08
N SER A 610 20.03 37.07 14.02
CA SER A 610 19.07 36.97 12.90
C SER A 610 18.96 35.55 12.33
N ILE A 611 20.09 34.85 12.19
CA ILE A 611 20.16 33.47 11.70
C ILE A 611 19.42 32.49 12.62
N ALA A 612 19.71 32.54 13.92
CA ALA A 612 19.11 31.64 14.90
C ALA A 612 17.61 31.91 15.06
N GLN A 613 17.25 33.20 15.16
CA GLN A 613 15.85 33.61 15.30
C GLN A 613 15.03 33.29 14.06
N SER A 614 15.55 33.57 12.86
CA SER A 614 14.89 33.22 11.60
C SER A 614 14.65 31.72 11.47
N LYS A 615 15.62 30.90 11.90
CA LYS A 615 15.47 29.44 11.89
C LYS A 615 14.30 28.98 12.75
N VAL A 616 14.27 29.44 14.01
CA VAL A 616 13.21 29.08 14.97
C VAL A 616 11.84 29.53 14.49
N ILE A 617 11.72 30.78 14.03
CA ILE A 617 10.46 31.34 13.52
C ILE A 617 10.00 30.56 12.29
N GLY A 618 10.88 30.36 11.30
CA GLY A 618 10.55 29.66 10.06
C GLY A 618 10.11 28.21 10.31
N GLN A 619 10.83 27.47 11.15
CA GLN A 619 10.46 26.10 11.52
C GLN A 619 9.11 26.01 12.26
N SER A 620 8.83 26.99 13.12
CA SER A 620 7.56 27.06 13.84
C SER A 620 6.39 27.28 12.89
N VAL A 621 6.54 28.22 11.95
CA VAL A 621 5.53 28.51 10.93
C VAL A 621 5.37 27.35 9.95
N ALA A 622 6.46 26.68 9.55
CA ALA A 622 6.40 25.49 8.72
C ALA A 622 5.63 24.35 9.40
N SER A 623 5.87 24.14 10.70
CA SER A 623 5.13 23.15 11.49
C SER A 623 3.64 23.49 11.56
N LEU A 624 3.31 24.78 11.70
CA LEU A 624 1.93 25.26 11.71
C LEU A 624 1.23 25.04 10.35
N HIS A 625 1.92 25.32 9.24
CA HIS A 625 1.41 25.01 7.89
C HIS A 625 1.16 23.52 7.71
N ASN A 626 2.11 22.66 8.12
CA ASN A 626 1.95 21.21 8.05
C ASN A 626 0.76 20.72 8.89
N ALA A 627 0.59 21.24 10.11
CA ALA A 627 -0.54 20.91 10.97
C ALA A 627 -1.88 21.34 10.36
N TYR A 628 -1.92 22.51 9.71
CA TYR A 628 -3.11 23.00 9.03
C TYR A 628 -3.44 22.22 7.76
N ASP A 629 -2.43 21.89 6.95
CA ASP A 629 -2.58 21.04 5.77
C ASP A 629 -3.10 19.65 6.17
N LEU A 630 -2.55 19.06 7.25
CA LEU A 630 -3.03 17.80 7.80
C LEU A 630 -4.50 17.87 8.23
N LYS A 631 -4.88 18.94 8.96
CA LYS A 631 -6.28 19.18 9.34
C LYS A 631 -7.20 19.29 8.14
N ARG A 632 -6.77 19.93 7.05
CA ARG A 632 -7.55 20.03 5.81
C ARG A 632 -7.70 18.69 5.10
N MET A 633 -6.70 17.83 5.21
CA MET A 633 -6.71 16.47 4.65
C MET A 633 -7.51 15.47 5.49
N GLU A 634 -8.06 15.84 6.65
CA GLU A 634 -8.79 14.94 7.56
C GLU A 634 -9.88 14.11 6.84
N SER A 635 -10.64 14.72 5.94
CA SER A 635 -11.65 14.02 5.13
C SER A 635 -11.05 13.01 4.13
N GLN A 636 -9.91 13.33 3.52
CA GLN A 636 -9.20 12.46 2.58
C GLN A 636 -8.48 11.32 3.32
N ILE A 637 -7.95 11.60 4.51
CA ILE A 637 -7.37 10.61 5.41
C ILE A 637 -8.44 9.64 5.92
N ALA A 638 -9.62 10.14 6.25
CA ALA A 638 -10.77 9.28 6.57
C ALA A 638 -11.15 8.38 5.38
N GLN A 639 -11.08 8.87 4.15
CA GLN A 639 -11.31 8.06 2.95
C GLN A 639 -10.22 7.00 2.72
N LEU A 640 -8.95 7.25 3.07
CA LEU A 640 -7.88 6.25 2.97
C LEU A 640 -8.17 4.98 3.78
N SER A 641 -8.91 5.08 4.90
CA SER A 641 -9.36 3.90 5.66
C SER A 641 -10.30 2.98 4.87
N SER A 642 -10.99 3.50 3.84
CA SER A 642 -11.85 2.74 2.93
C SER A 642 -11.10 2.16 1.72
N VAL A 643 -9.86 2.60 1.47
CA VAL A 643 -9.03 2.11 0.36
C VAL A 643 -8.49 0.71 0.65
N GLY A 644 -8.16 0.39 1.91
CA GLY A 644 -7.69 -0.95 2.30
C GLY A 644 -8.64 -2.06 1.84
N PRO A 645 -9.93 -2.02 2.21
CA PRO A 645 -10.94 -2.98 1.73
C PRO A 645 -11.06 -3.04 0.20
N SER A 646 -10.93 -1.90 -0.48
CA SER A 646 -11.03 -1.83 -1.96
C SER A 646 -9.83 -2.47 -2.64
N VAL A 647 -8.62 -2.27 -2.11
CA VAL A 647 -7.39 -2.91 -2.61
C VAL A 647 -7.39 -4.40 -2.29
N THR A 648 -7.85 -4.81 -1.10
CA THR A 648 -8.01 -6.23 -0.75
C THR A 648 -9.03 -6.92 -1.65
N SER A 649 -10.15 -6.25 -1.97
CA SER A 649 -11.14 -6.76 -2.92
C SER A 649 -10.54 -6.94 -4.32
N GLU A 650 -9.71 -6.01 -4.77
CA GLU A 650 -9.08 -6.11 -6.09
C GLU A 650 -7.96 -7.16 -6.14
N ILE A 651 -7.22 -7.34 -5.04
CA ILE A 651 -6.30 -8.47 -4.88
C ILE A 651 -7.06 -9.80 -4.90
N GLN A 652 -8.22 -9.89 -4.26
CA GLN A 652 -9.06 -11.10 -4.28
C GLN A 652 -9.59 -11.43 -5.68
N LYS A 653 -10.00 -10.42 -6.46
CA LYS A 653 -10.42 -10.61 -7.86
C LYS A 653 -9.28 -11.09 -8.77
N ILE A 654 -8.04 -10.67 -8.48
CA ILE A 654 -6.85 -11.15 -9.20
C ILE A 654 -6.51 -12.59 -8.80
N GLN A 655 -6.75 -12.96 -7.54
CA GLN A 655 -6.50 -14.31 -7.02
C GLN A 655 -7.59 -15.32 -7.42
N ASN A 656 -8.81 -14.88 -7.75
CA ASN A 656 -9.91 -15.72 -8.22
C ASN A 656 -10.45 -15.22 -9.58
N PRO A 657 -9.94 -15.75 -10.72
CA PRO A 657 -10.32 -15.31 -12.06
C PRO A 657 -11.80 -15.52 -12.44
N GLU A 658 -12.56 -16.34 -11.68
CA GLU A 658 -13.97 -16.63 -11.97
C GLU A 658 -14.92 -15.44 -11.74
N GLU A 659 -14.52 -14.41 -10.97
CA GLU A 659 -15.36 -13.24 -10.72
C GLU A 659 -15.35 -12.18 -11.84
N LEU A 660 -14.46 -12.30 -12.82
CA LEU A 660 -14.39 -11.38 -13.98
C LEU A 660 -15.56 -11.58 -14.98
N GLY A 661 -16.32 -12.67 -14.88
CA GLY A 661 -17.34 -13.06 -15.87
C GLY A 661 -18.74 -12.47 -15.69
N ALA A 662 -19.08 -11.84 -14.55
CA ALA A 662 -20.47 -11.55 -14.21
C ALA A 662 -20.96 -10.10 -14.48
N GLY A 663 -20.08 -9.17 -14.88
CA GLY A 663 -20.43 -7.74 -15.03
C GLY A 663 -20.74 -7.27 -16.45
N GLY A 664 -20.53 -8.11 -17.47
CA GLY A 664 -20.43 -7.69 -18.87
C GLY A 664 -21.59 -8.09 -19.78
N LYS A 665 -22.86 -8.08 -19.33
CA LYS A 665 -24.03 -8.25 -20.23
C LYS A 665 -25.28 -7.58 -19.68
N SER A 666 -25.42 -6.27 -19.85
CA SER A 666 -26.74 -5.61 -19.90
C SER A 666 -26.66 -4.16 -20.38
N GLU A 667 -26.26 -3.92 -21.63
CA GLU A 667 -26.60 -2.65 -22.32
C GLU A 667 -26.38 -2.75 -23.84
N GLU A 668 -26.99 -3.74 -24.48
CA GLU A 668 -27.10 -3.73 -25.94
C GLU A 668 -28.32 -4.55 -26.36
N THR A 669 -29.48 -3.91 -26.44
CA THR A 669 -30.61 -4.29 -27.30
C THR A 669 -31.72 -3.26 -27.17
N GLY A 670 -31.95 -2.46 -28.22
CA GLY A 670 -33.15 -1.63 -28.27
C GLY A 670 -33.15 -0.42 -29.19
N ARG A 671 -32.64 -0.51 -30.44
CA ARG A 671 -33.06 0.44 -31.49
C ARG A 671 -32.68 0.03 -32.92
N ILE A 672 -33.48 -0.84 -33.54
CA ILE A 672 -33.72 -0.90 -34.99
C ILE A 672 -35.17 -1.44 -35.09
N GLY A 673 -36.20 -0.70 -35.52
CA GLY A 673 -36.52 -0.36 -36.92
C GLY A 673 -36.75 -1.66 -37.70
N ASN A 674 -37.87 -1.97 -38.35
CA ASN A 674 -38.94 -1.20 -38.99
C ASN A 674 -40.08 -2.19 -39.28
N SER A 675 -41.26 -1.66 -39.65
CA SER A 675 -42.28 -2.30 -40.53
C SER A 675 -42.71 -3.74 -40.23
#